data_AF-A0A3A0G5J6-F1
#
_entry.id   AF-A0A3A0G5J6-F1
#
_cell.length_a   1.000
_cell.length_b   1.000
_cell.length_c   1.000
_cell.angle_alpha   90.00
_cell.angle_beta   90.00
_cell.angle_gamma   90.00
#
_symmetry.space_group_name_H-M   'P 1'
#
loop_
_entity.id
_entity.type
_entity.pdbx_description
1 polymer ?
#
loop_
_entity_poly.entity_id
_entity_poly.type
_entity_poly.pdbx_seq_one_letter_code
_entity_poly.pdbx_strand_id
1 'polypeptide(L)'
;VGTYAGACKPWTRVSNGAFDLGVAPYTSEEGFELVVHGGQLYVGMEADNTLGARVWRTRGGVAIATGQADWEQVVPDAFGDVANNDHIDSLAGFGGFLYASTAVQNALHDGSEVWRSASGAAGTWTQVNHSGFPTPAPTANPDNQNFKDMLVFDGADTPPELCAGTGNAAAGTQVFCTDGTTLDGGGPRLAWKQRNLDGFDGAGTEITSQSADVWGGRLYIGTARFAGFPGSVWRTDGTLDGGTGAAHDWAWENVFTAPVNNRVDVVGPYAGHLYIAFDGGSGTEVWRSATGAGGSWAQVNLDGFDGDASNGRAIVDGQTVYNGLLYVAPTSGGTGVEVWRTDGTLSGGGPALVWTRANPDGFGFASTFAAELAEFNGYLYAWTSDYTRGQEVLRTRCPICQTLAIGGTGTYDFDGVGATLDFASEAVDSVEVCVYPDAFPEVAPLERPIKRHFEITPSGGTGAYVADLTLAYDPVDANELGPSDIADEGTTYLRRWTGGGWADCPAGDRSRDTGANTVTCAGVTGLAGLWSLGGTPNGPPMAVEIDRLAARRIGRPVEVSWRTASEIGHAGFRVLRDAGDGRTVDLTPRLVPPRGSQLGGADYAFVDRAAPARAVRYWVEDVDARGVATRHGPAWAPRVGR
;
A
#
# COMPACT_ATOMS: atom_id res chain seq x y z
N VAL A 1 14.07 -21.90 17.81
CA VAL A 1 13.82 -21.89 16.35
C VAL A 1 13.15 -20.58 16.02
N GLY A 2 13.65 -19.83 15.04
CA GLY A 2 13.05 -18.55 14.65
C GLY A 2 11.76 -18.72 13.86
N THR A 3 11.06 -17.62 13.59
CA THR A 3 9.95 -17.59 12.65
C THR A 3 10.44 -17.78 11.21
N TYR A 4 9.53 -18.20 10.34
CA TYR A 4 9.77 -18.30 8.91
C TYR A 4 8.49 -17.97 8.13
N ALA A 5 8.67 -17.67 6.85
CA ALA A 5 7.57 -17.43 5.92
C ALA A 5 6.88 -18.76 5.61
N GLY A 6 5.66 -18.96 6.12
CA GLY A 6 4.88 -20.16 5.81
C GLY A 6 4.38 -20.16 4.37
N ALA A 7 3.95 -21.33 3.88
CA ALA A 7 3.44 -21.47 2.53
C ALA A 7 2.19 -20.59 2.31
N CYS A 8 2.19 -19.80 1.24
CA CYS A 8 1.01 -19.05 0.83
C CYS A 8 -0.14 -20.00 0.52
N LYS A 9 -1.38 -19.59 0.81
CA LYS A 9 -2.55 -20.30 0.31
C LYS A 9 -2.63 -20.18 -1.23
N PRO A 10 -3.37 -21.07 -1.91
CA PRO A 10 -3.57 -20.93 -3.35
C PRO A 10 -4.15 -19.57 -3.71
N TRP A 11 -3.69 -19.00 -4.83
CA TRP A 11 -4.21 -17.74 -5.32
C TRP A 11 -5.65 -17.93 -5.80
N THR A 12 -6.53 -17.05 -5.32
CA THR A 12 -7.95 -17.06 -5.66
C THR A 12 -8.26 -15.86 -6.53
N ARG A 13 -8.84 -16.11 -7.71
CA ARG A 13 -9.37 -15.07 -8.59
C ARG A 13 -10.58 -14.40 -7.94
N VAL A 14 -10.60 -13.06 -7.94
CA VAL A 14 -11.65 -12.25 -7.30
C VAL A 14 -12.27 -11.21 -8.23
N SER A 15 -11.94 -11.22 -9.51
CA SER A 15 -12.64 -10.49 -10.57
C SER A 15 -12.89 -11.40 -11.77
N ASN A 16 -13.76 -10.99 -12.68
CA ASN A 16 -13.75 -11.54 -14.03
C ASN A 16 -12.61 -10.93 -14.86
N GLY A 17 -12.31 -11.56 -15.99
CA GLY A 17 -11.27 -11.13 -16.93
C GLY A 17 -11.67 -9.79 -17.52
N ALA A 18 -10.78 -8.81 -17.42
CA ALA A 18 -11.02 -7.41 -17.75
C ALA A 18 -12.32 -6.84 -17.10
N PHE A 19 -12.75 -7.38 -15.95
CA PHE A 19 -14.05 -7.05 -15.33
C PHE A 19 -15.26 -7.18 -16.29
N ASP A 20 -15.23 -8.17 -17.19
CA ASP A 20 -16.22 -8.39 -18.26
C ASP A 20 -16.26 -7.28 -19.34
N LEU A 21 -15.24 -6.42 -19.39
CA LEU A 21 -15.01 -5.49 -20.50
C LEU A 21 -14.22 -6.17 -21.62
N GLY A 22 -14.18 -5.55 -22.81
CA GLY A 22 -13.41 -6.00 -23.96
C GLY A 22 -13.99 -7.23 -24.70
N VAL A 23 -13.36 -7.60 -25.82
CA VAL A 23 -13.64 -8.84 -26.54
C VAL A 23 -12.32 -9.51 -26.91
N ALA A 24 -12.15 -10.79 -26.56
CA ALA A 24 -10.94 -11.53 -26.87
C ALA A 24 -10.62 -11.54 -28.40
N PRO A 25 -9.35 -11.42 -28.82
CA PRO A 25 -8.16 -11.28 -27.98
C PRO A 25 -8.06 -9.89 -27.36
N TYR A 26 -7.62 -9.85 -26.09
CA TYR A 26 -7.40 -8.64 -25.33
C TYR A 26 -6.03 -8.07 -25.75
N THR A 27 -5.96 -7.44 -26.92
CA THR A 27 -4.75 -6.75 -27.40
C THR A 27 -4.70 -5.30 -26.94
N SER A 28 -3.70 -4.93 -26.14
CA SER A 28 -3.57 -3.62 -25.46
C SER A 28 -4.49 -3.49 -24.23
N GLU A 29 -4.60 -4.58 -23.47
CA GLU A 29 -5.27 -4.59 -22.18
C GLU A 29 -4.23 -4.96 -21.12
N GLU A 30 -3.66 -3.92 -20.53
CA GLU A 30 -2.67 -4.02 -19.46
C GLU A 30 -3.25 -3.52 -18.13
N GLY A 31 -2.95 -4.26 -17.08
CA GLY A 31 -3.05 -3.78 -15.72
C GLY A 31 -1.81 -2.95 -15.46
N PHE A 32 -2.02 -1.77 -14.89
CA PHE A 32 -0.92 -0.82 -14.66
C PHE A 32 -0.74 -0.49 -13.20
N GLU A 33 -1.83 -0.41 -12.43
CA GLU A 33 -1.81 0.25 -11.12
C GLU A 33 -2.77 -0.39 -10.13
N LEU A 34 -2.35 -0.47 -8.87
CA LEU A 34 -3.10 -1.06 -7.76
C LEU A 34 -2.79 -0.27 -6.48
N VAL A 35 -3.80 0.37 -5.88
CA VAL A 35 -3.60 1.19 -4.67
C VAL A 35 -4.72 1.01 -3.65
N VAL A 36 -4.38 1.09 -2.37
CA VAL A 36 -5.36 1.17 -1.28
C VAL A 36 -5.62 2.63 -0.93
N HIS A 37 -6.88 3.06 -0.98
CA HIS A 37 -7.29 4.40 -0.60
C HIS A 37 -8.67 4.38 0.07
N GLY A 38 -8.85 5.10 1.18
CA GLY A 38 -10.15 5.20 1.85
C GLY A 38 -10.76 3.84 2.23
N GLY A 39 -9.93 2.87 2.64
CA GLY A 39 -10.38 1.53 3.04
C GLY A 39 -10.85 0.64 1.88
N GLN A 40 -10.59 1.03 0.63
CA GLN A 40 -10.93 0.26 -0.58
C GLN A 40 -9.67 0.02 -1.42
N LEU A 41 -9.68 -1.09 -2.16
CA LEU A 41 -8.63 -1.42 -3.12
C LEU A 41 -9.06 -0.95 -4.50
N TYR A 42 -8.24 -0.15 -5.16
CA TYR A 42 -8.44 0.38 -6.51
C TYR A 42 -7.51 -0.29 -7.49
N VAL A 43 -7.98 -0.49 -8.72
CA VAL A 43 -7.17 -0.92 -9.86
C VAL A 43 -7.38 0.01 -11.04
N GLY A 44 -6.27 0.34 -11.69
CA GLY A 44 -6.22 1.10 -12.94
C GLY A 44 -5.85 0.19 -14.12
N MET A 45 -6.44 0.44 -15.28
CA MET A 45 -6.21 -0.38 -16.47
C MET A 45 -6.33 0.40 -17.78
N GLU A 46 -5.72 -0.16 -18.81
CA GLU A 46 -6.14 -0.01 -20.21
C GLU A 46 -7.20 -1.06 -20.49
N ALA A 47 -8.42 -0.65 -20.81
CA ALA A 47 -9.50 -1.61 -21.05
C ALA A 47 -9.59 -2.10 -22.50
N ASP A 48 -9.06 -1.31 -23.43
CA ASP A 48 -8.89 -1.48 -24.88
C ASP A 48 -8.74 -0.07 -25.45
N ASN A 49 -8.04 0.09 -26.57
CA ASN A 49 -7.93 1.32 -27.35
C ASN A 49 -9.28 2.01 -27.65
N THR A 50 -10.39 1.26 -27.72
CA THR A 50 -11.73 1.84 -27.95
C THR A 50 -12.46 2.29 -26.68
N LEU A 51 -12.00 1.81 -25.53
CA LEU A 51 -12.58 2.11 -24.23
C LEU A 51 -11.72 3.17 -23.52
N GLY A 52 -10.40 3.06 -23.59
CA GLY A 52 -9.45 3.92 -22.88
C GLY A 52 -9.36 3.58 -21.38
N ALA A 53 -8.90 4.56 -20.60
CA ALA A 53 -8.59 4.39 -19.20
C ALA A 53 -9.82 3.99 -18.36
N ARG A 54 -9.67 2.97 -17.50
CA ARG A 54 -10.70 2.55 -16.54
C ARG A 54 -10.13 2.41 -15.14
N VAL A 55 -10.97 2.76 -14.17
CA VAL A 55 -10.69 2.55 -12.75
C VAL A 55 -11.83 1.75 -12.13
N TRP A 56 -11.47 0.69 -11.41
CA TRP A 56 -12.37 -0.10 -10.58
C TRP A 56 -11.93 -0.05 -9.13
N ARG A 57 -12.84 -0.32 -8.22
CA ARG A 57 -12.53 -0.50 -6.79
C ARG A 57 -13.38 -1.58 -6.15
N THR A 58 -12.94 -2.10 -5.02
CA THR A 58 -13.82 -2.89 -4.15
C THR A 58 -14.97 -2.03 -3.65
N ARG A 59 -16.18 -2.58 -3.51
CA ARG A 59 -17.36 -1.87 -2.97
C ARG A 59 -17.15 -1.53 -1.49
N GLY A 60 -17.85 -0.49 -1.02
CA GLY A 60 -17.81 -0.09 0.39
C GLY A 60 -18.17 -1.26 1.32
N GLY A 61 -17.37 -1.48 2.36
CA GLY A 61 -17.55 -2.57 3.33
C GLY A 61 -17.00 -3.94 2.89
N VAL A 62 -16.46 -4.07 1.67
CA VAL A 62 -15.76 -5.29 1.24
C VAL A 62 -14.38 -5.33 1.88
N ALA A 63 -14.26 -6.06 3.00
CA ALA A 63 -12.98 -6.31 3.64
C ALA A 63 -12.13 -7.34 2.88
N ILE A 64 -12.78 -8.33 2.28
CA ILE A 64 -12.17 -9.41 1.52
C ILE A 64 -12.98 -9.59 0.24
N ALA A 65 -12.39 -9.30 -0.93
CA ALA A 65 -13.07 -9.54 -2.19
C ALA A 65 -13.13 -11.04 -2.49
N THR A 66 -14.26 -11.55 -2.95
CA THR A 66 -14.48 -12.98 -3.24
C THR A 66 -14.87 -13.23 -4.69
N GLY A 67 -15.27 -12.19 -5.42
CA GLY A 67 -15.58 -12.28 -6.84
C GLY A 67 -16.02 -10.94 -7.43
N GLN A 68 -16.39 -10.96 -8.71
CA GLN A 68 -16.78 -9.79 -9.51
C GLN A 68 -17.83 -8.88 -8.85
N ALA A 69 -18.77 -9.44 -8.09
CA ALA A 69 -19.84 -8.67 -7.42
C ALA A 69 -19.32 -7.67 -6.39
N ASP A 70 -18.13 -7.92 -5.84
CA ASP A 70 -17.47 -7.09 -4.84
C ASP A 70 -16.78 -5.87 -5.43
N TRP A 71 -16.82 -5.69 -6.76
CA TRP A 71 -16.18 -4.60 -7.46
C TRP A 71 -17.19 -3.64 -8.10
N GLU A 72 -16.77 -2.40 -8.25
CA GLU A 72 -17.51 -1.38 -8.98
C GLU A 72 -16.58 -0.50 -9.82
N GLN A 73 -17.05 -0.14 -11.00
CA GLN A 73 -16.35 0.78 -11.88
C GLN A 73 -16.61 2.21 -11.43
N VAL A 74 -15.54 3.00 -11.30
CA VAL A 74 -15.61 4.40 -10.86
C VAL A 74 -15.14 5.39 -11.92
N VAL A 75 -14.49 4.90 -12.98
CA VAL A 75 -14.20 5.68 -14.20
C VAL A 75 -14.60 4.82 -15.40
N PRO A 76 -15.83 5.00 -15.95
CA PRO A 76 -16.36 4.17 -17.04
C PRO A 76 -16.11 4.73 -18.44
N ASP A 77 -15.59 5.95 -18.56
CA ASP A 77 -15.59 6.75 -19.79
C ASP A 77 -14.27 7.50 -20.04
N ALA A 78 -13.16 7.00 -19.49
CA ALA A 78 -11.82 7.60 -19.64
C ALA A 78 -11.78 9.09 -19.26
N PHE A 79 -12.50 9.43 -18.19
CA PHE A 79 -12.70 10.80 -17.72
C PHE A 79 -13.34 11.74 -18.75
N GLY A 80 -14.08 11.18 -19.71
CA GLY A 80 -14.81 11.91 -20.74
C GLY A 80 -14.05 12.10 -22.05
N ASP A 81 -12.80 11.67 -22.15
CA ASP A 81 -11.97 11.76 -23.36
C ASP A 81 -11.19 10.47 -23.60
N VAL A 82 -11.86 9.51 -24.26
CA VAL A 82 -11.26 8.23 -24.65
C VAL A 82 -10.11 8.40 -25.66
N ALA A 83 -10.12 9.47 -26.45
CA ALA A 83 -9.05 9.68 -27.42
C ALA A 83 -7.75 10.06 -26.71
N ASN A 84 -7.82 10.95 -25.72
CA ASN A 84 -6.64 11.36 -24.97
C ASN A 84 -6.25 10.35 -23.88
N ASN A 85 -7.21 9.82 -23.12
CA ASN A 85 -6.95 9.02 -21.93
C ASN A 85 -7.06 7.53 -22.24
N ASP A 86 -5.95 6.96 -22.69
CA ASP A 86 -5.86 5.58 -23.18
C ASP A 86 -5.75 4.57 -22.03
N HIS A 87 -4.92 4.85 -21.03
CA HIS A 87 -4.81 4.01 -19.84
C HIS A 87 -4.52 4.81 -18.58
N ILE A 88 -4.81 4.19 -17.43
CA ILE A 88 -4.36 4.69 -16.13
C ILE A 88 -2.88 4.34 -16.01
N ASP A 89 -2.03 5.32 -15.79
CA ASP A 89 -0.58 5.12 -15.69
C ASP A 89 -0.05 5.33 -14.27
N SER A 90 -0.82 5.96 -13.37
CA SER A 90 -0.54 5.96 -11.95
C SER A 90 -1.77 6.22 -11.06
N LEU A 91 -1.84 5.59 -9.89
CA LEU A 91 -2.81 5.90 -8.83
C LEU A 91 -2.12 6.24 -7.50
N ALA A 92 -2.50 7.35 -6.86
CA ALA A 92 -1.87 7.77 -5.61
C ALA A 92 -2.81 8.48 -4.64
N GLY A 93 -2.68 8.18 -3.34
CA GLY A 93 -3.35 8.93 -2.28
C GLY A 93 -2.53 10.14 -1.84
N PHE A 94 -3.13 11.34 -1.85
CA PHE A 94 -2.46 12.56 -1.36
C PHE A 94 -3.45 13.57 -0.80
N GLY A 95 -3.19 14.12 0.39
CA GLY A 95 -4.01 15.18 0.98
C GLY A 95 -5.51 14.85 1.15
N GLY A 96 -5.86 13.58 1.35
CA GLY A 96 -7.25 13.12 1.47
C GLY A 96 -8.00 12.99 0.13
N PHE A 97 -7.27 12.95 -0.99
CA PHE A 97 -7.79 12.66 -2.32
C PHE A 97 -7.07 11.46 -2.91
N LEU A 98 -7.77 10.71 -3.76
CA LEU A 98 -7.18 9.80 -4.71
C LEU A 98 -6.87 10.56 -6.00
N TYR A 99 -5.67 10.37 -6.53
CA TYR A 99 -5.21 10.89 -7.81
C TYR A 99 -5.08 9.73 -8.80
N ALA A 100 -5.38 10.03 -10.06
CA ALA A 100 -5.19 9.13 -11.18
C ALA A 100 -4.53 9.89 -12.32
N SER A 101 -3.39 9.42 -12.81
CA SER A 101 -2.79 9.95 -14.04
C SER A 101 -3.15 9.06 -15.23
N THR A 102 -3.23 9.68 -16.40
CA THR A 102 -3.51 9.01 -17.66
C THR A 102 -2.31 9.06 -18.58
N ALA A 103 -2.19 8.06 -19.43
CA ALA A 103 -1.31 8.10 -20.59
C ALA A 103 -2.12 8.25 -21.87
N VAL A 104 -1.46 8.81 -22.89
CA VAL A 104 -2.02 8.97 -24.23
C VAL A 104 -1.62 7.81 -25.13
N GLN A 105 -2.51 7.44 -26.05
CA GLN A 105 -2.26 6.36 -27.02
C GLN A 105 -1.13 6.70 -28.00
N ASN A 106 -1.01 7.97 -28.39
CA ASN A 106 -0.03 8.47 -29.35
C ASN A 106 0.17 10.00 -29.28
N ALA A 107 1.15 10.54 -30.01
CA ALA A 107 1.53 11.95 -29.97
C ALA A 107 0.52 12.94 -30.64
N LEU A 108 -0.63 12.49 -31.14
CA LEU A 108 -1.67 13.35 -31.71
C LEU A 108 -2.64 13.92 -30.65
N HIS A 109 -2.39 13.62 -29.37
CA HIS A 109 -3.24 13.96 -28.23
C HIS A 109 -2.68 15.13 -27.42
N ASP A 110 -3.43 15.66 -26.45
CA ASP A 110 -3.09 16.87 -25.69
C ASP A 110 -2.06 16.62 -24.56
N GLY A 111 -1.68 15.36 -24.35
CA GLY A 111 -0.71 14.93 -23.34
C GLY A 111 -1.37 14.39 -22.07
N SER A 112 -0.54 13.88 -21.15
CA SER A 112 -0.96 13.22 -19.92
C SER A 112 -1.80 14.13 -19.01
N GLU A 113 -2.87 13.58 -18.46
CA GLU A 113 -3.75 14.26 -17.52
C GLU A 113 -3.61 13.67 -16.12
N VAL A 114 -3.84 14.50 -15.10
CA VAL A 114 -3.96 14.07 -13.72
C VAL A 114 -5.34 14.47 -13.23
N TRP A 115 -6.07 13.50 -12.70
CA TRP A 115 -7.40 13.63 -12.16
C TRP A 115 -7.38 13.36 -10.67
N ARG A 116 -8.27 13.99 -9.90
CA ARG A 116 -8.45 13.65 -8.48
C ARG A 116 -9.91 13.54 -8.09
N SER A 117 -10.16 12.75 -7.05
CA SER A 117 -11.45 12.67 -6.36
C SER A 117 -11.25 12.47 -4.85
N ALA A 118 -12.08 13.14 -4.05
CA ALA A 118 -12.09 12.92 -2.60
C ALA A 118 -12.76 11.60 -2.21
N SER A 119 -13.80 11.19 -2.95
CA SER A 119 -14.59 10.00 -2.64
C SER A 119 -14.25 8.80 -3.51
N GLY A 120 -13.48 9.01 -4.58
CA GLY A 120 -13.21 8.02 -5.62
C GLY A 120 -14.46 7.58 -6.42
N ALA A 121 -15.62 8.23 -6.24
CA ALA A 121 -16.87 7.82 -6.87
C ALA A 121 -16.99 8.30 -8.33
N ALA A 122 -17.77 7.57 -9.14
CA ALA A 122 -18.06 7.98 -10.51
C ALA A 122 -18.64 9.41 -10.60
N GLY A 123 -18.17 10.18 -11.57
CA GLY A 123 -18.61 11.58 -11.80
C GLY A 123 -18.07 12.62 -10.82
N THR A 124 -17.17 12.24 -9.90
CA THR A 124 -16.58 13.17 -8.92
C THR A 124 -15.15 13.61 -9.26
N TRP A 125 -14.60 13.08 -10.34
CA TRP A 125 -13.22 13.31 -10.76
C TRP A 125 -13.07 14.68 -11.42
N THR A 126 -11.99 15.36 -11.10
CA THR A 126 -11.65 16.67 -11.67
C THR A 126 -10.19 16.67 -12.13
N GLN A 127 -9.94 17.13 -13.36
CA GLN A 127 -8.59 17.29 -13.88
C GLN A 127 -7.87 18.41 -13.14
N VAL A 128 -6.66 18.15 -12.67
CA VAL A 128 -5.87 19.04 -11.82
C VAL A 128 -4.58 19.54 -12.46
N ASN A 129 -4.24 19.12 -13.68
CA ASN A 129 -3.13 19.67 -14.44
C ASN A 129 -3.62 20.33 -15.74
N HIS A 130 -2.72 21.05 -16.41
CA HIS A 130 -2.82 21.25 -17.85
C HIS A 130 -2.29 19.99 -18.53
N SER A 131 -3.00 19.49 -19.56
CA SER A 131 -2.60 18.30 -20.32
C SER A 131 -1.14 18.43 -20.77
N GLY A 132 -0.33 17.48 -20.34
CA GLY A 132 1.11 17.45 -20.59
C GLY A 132 1.98 18.43 -19.79
N PHE A 133 1.47 19.10 -18.75
CA PHE A 133 2.26 20.01 -17.89
C PHE A 133 3.07 21.11 -18.62
N PRO A 134 2.47 21.90 -19.54
CA PRO A 134 3.16 22.92 -20.33
C PRO A 134 3.81 24.04 -19.49
N THR A 135 4.98 24.49 -19.91
CA THR A 135 5.72 25.60 -19.30
C THR A 135 6.22 26.62 -20.35
N PRO A 136 5.69 27.88 -20.37
CA PRO A 136 4.55 28.39 -19.63
C PRO A 136 3.20 27.98 -20.26
N ALA A 137 2.24 27.59 -19.42
CA ALA A 137 0.84 27.34 -19.81
C ALA A 137 0.24 28.56 -20.56
N PRO A 138 -0.60 28.35 -21.60
CA PRO A 138 -1.87 27.65 -21.43
C PRO A 138 -2.16 26.51 -22.44
N THR A 139 -1.26 26.23 -23.39
CA THR A 139 -1.47 25.22 -24.44
C THR A 139 -0.94 23.85 -24.01
N ALA A 140 -1.65 22.79 -24.39
CA ALA A 140 -1.24 21.39 -24.20
C ALA A 140 0.22 21.11 -24.60
N ASN A 141 0.87 20.17 -23.91
CA ASN A 141 2.18 19.64 -24.29
C ASN A 141 2.04 18.16 -24.66
N PRO A 142 1.87 17.84 -25.96
CA PRO A 142 1.63 16.47 -26.44
C PRO A 142 2.81 15.54 -26.21
N ASP A 143 4.02 16.09 -25.98
CA ASP A 143 5.22 15.28 -25.83
C ASP A 143 5.26 14.57 -24.47
N ASN A 144 4.63 15.12 -23.42
CA ASN A 144 4.47 14.44 -22.13
C ASN A 144 3.32 13.44 -22.23
N GLN A 145 3.64 12.21 -22.62
CA GLN A 145 2.66 11.20 -22.98
C GLN A 145 2.10 10.45 -21.77
N ASN A 146 2.82 10.41 -20.65
CA ASN A 146 2.37 9.74 -19.44
C ASN A 146 2.92 10.45 -18.17
N PHE A 147 2.52 9.99 -16.99
CA PHE A 147 2.94 10.55 -15.71
C PHE A 147 2.92 9.45 -14.66
N LYS A 148 4.07 8.80 -14.48
CA LYS A 148 4.14 7.47 -13.91
C LYS A 148 4.66 7.46 -12.48
N ASP A 149 4.14 6.52 -11.69
CA ASP A 149 4.54 6.21 -10.32
C ASP A 149 4.46 7.46 -9.42
N MET A 150 3.25 8.00 -9.33
CA MET A 150 2.92 9.14 -8.49
C MET A 150 3.11 8.77 -7.01
N LEU A 151 3.92 9.55 -6.31
CA LEU A 151 4.18 9.32 -4.90
C LEU A 151 4.24 10.63 -4.10
N VAL A 152 4.16 10.49 -2.78
CA VAL A 152 4.30 11.62 -1.86
C VAL A 152 5.77 11.80 -1.48
N PHE A 153 6.35 12.92 -1.88
CA PHE A 153 7.67 13.34 -1.43
C PHE A 153 7.55 14.30 -0.24
N ASP A 154 7.90 13.80 0.96
CA ASP A 154 7.96 14.61 2.18
C ASP A 154 9.39 15.15 2.36
N GLY A 155 9.61 16.36 1.85
CA GLY A 155 10.89 17.06 2.04
C GLY A 155 11.08 17.49 3.49
N ALA A 156 12.31 17.48 3.99
CA ALA A 156 12.60 17.77 5.41
C ALA A 156 12.09 19.15 5.88
N ASP A 157 12.03 20.14 4.97
CA ASP A 157 11.65 21.54 5.26
C ASP A 157 10.54 22.09 4.34
N THR A 158 9.97 21.26 3.45
CA THR A 158 8.91 21.64 2.51
C THR A 158 7.61 20.89 2.82
N PRO A 159 6.43 21.43 2.48
CA PRO A 159 5.20 20.64 2.52
C PRO A 159 5.36 19.37 1.67
N PRO A 160 4.67 18.27 2.01
CA PRO A 160 4.61 17.11 1.14
C PRO A 160 4.15 17.50 -0.27
N GLU A 161 4.88 17.05 -1.27
CA GLU A 161 4.58 17.27 -2.69
C GLU A 161 4.16 15.94 -3.33
N LEU A 162 3.14 15.96 -4.19
CA LEU A 162 2.83 14.81 -5.04
C LEU A 162 3.73 14.93 -6.27
N CYS A 163 4.56 13.91 -6.52
CA CYS A 163 5.60 13.91 -7.54
C CYS A 163 5.49 12.69 -8.44
N ALA A 164 5.85 12.85 -9.71
CA ALA A 164 6.06 11.74 -10.65
C ALA A 164 6.90 12.20 -11.84
N GLY A 165 7.32 11.25 -12.68
CA GLY A 165 8.07 11.53 -13.90
C GLY A 165 7.26 11.27 -15.17
N THR A 166 7.55 12.02 -16.23
CA THR A 166 6.92 11.84 -17.54
C THR A 166 7.76 10.96 -18.46
N GLY A 167 7.08 10.36 -19.42
CA GLY A 167 7.61 9.84 -20.66
C GLY A 167 7.47 10.93 -21.71
N ASN A 168 8.60 11.58 -22.03
CA ASN A 168 8.63 12.67 -22.99
C ASN A 168 9.54 12.33 -24.17
N ALA A 169 8.94 12.13 -25.35
CA ALA A 169 9.65 11.71 -26.54
C ALA A 169 10.47 12.83 -27.22
N ALA A 170 10.30 14.08 -26.82
CA ALA A 170 10.98 15.25 -27.40
C ALA A 170 12.09 15.81 -26.50
N ALA A 171 11.87 15.78 -25.19
CA ALA A 171 12.76 16.39 -24.19
C ALA A 171 13.45 15.34 -23.29
N GLY A 172 12.94 14.10 -23.27
CA GLY A 172 13.29 13.11 -22.24
C GLY A 172 12.57 13.41 -20.91
N THR A 173 12.67 12.50 -19.95
CA THR A 173 11.96 12.56 -18.66
C THR A 173 11.92 13.94 -18.03
N GLN A 174 10.72 14.42 -17.72
CA GLN A 174 10.48 15.58 -16.88
C GLN A 174 9.82 15.13 -15.58
N VAL A 175 10.36 15.53 -14.44
CA VAL A 175 9.82 15.27 -13.11
C VAL A 175 8.99 16.47 -12.71
N PHE A 176 7.71 16.28 -12.42
CA PHE A 176 6.83 17.32 -11.90
C PHE A 176 6.41 16.99 -10.48
N CYS A 177 6.37 18.02 -9.65
CA CYS A 177 5.82 17.95 -8.30
C CYS A 177 4.82 19.08 -8.09
N THR A 178 3.84 18.88 -7.21
CA THR A 178 2.99 19.97 -6.74
C THR A 178 3.83 20.99 -5.97
N ASP A 179 3.55 22.29 -6.11
CA ASP A 179 4.39 23.34 -5.50
C ASP A 179 4.16 23.56 -3.98
N GLY A 180 3.51 22.59 -3.33
CA GLY A 180 3.14 22.67 -1.91
C GLY A 180 1.90 23.54 -1.62
N THR A 181 1.23 24.12 -2.62
CA THR A 181 -0.08 24.74 -2.46
C THR A 181 -1.16 23.64 -2.44
N THR A 182 -1.32 22.97 -1.29
CA THR A 182 -2.26 21.85 -1.09
C THR A 182 -3.75 22.21 -1.17
N LEU A 183 -4.07 23.45 -1.53
CA LEU A 183 -5.43 23.92 -1.72
C LEU A 183 -5.42 24.81 -2.95
N ASP A 184 -6.01 24.32 -4.05
CA ASP A 184 -6.52 25.17 -5.11
C ASP A 184 -7.22 26.35 -4.41
N GLY A 185 -6.85 27.59 -4.73
CA GLY A 185 -7.51 28.79 -4.18
C GLY A 185 -8.99 28.92 -4.60
N GLY A 186 -9.73 27.81 -4.70
CA GLY A 186 -11.06 27.66 -5.29
C GLY A 186 -11.07 27.24 -6.76
N GLY A 187 -9.90 26.96 -7.37
CA GLY A 187 -9.79 26.53 -8.77
C GLY A 187 -9.93 25.01 -8.95
N PRO A 188 -10.04 24.51 -10.19
CA PRO A 188 -9.98 23.08 -10.48
C PRO A 188 -8.54 22.54 -10.68
N ARG A 189 -7.53 23.41 -10.75
CA ARG A 189 -6.14 23.04 -11.11
C ARG A 189 -5.19 23.20 -9.94
N LEU A 190 -4.27 22.25 -9.80
CA LEU A 190 -3.08 22.32 -8.95
C LEU A 190 -1.95 23.04 -9.67
N ALA A 191 -1.10 23.70 -8.90
CA ALA A 191 0.15 24.24 -9.40
C ALA A 191 1.23 23.15 -9.40
N TRP A 192 1.73 22.85 -10.59
CA TRP A 192 2.78 21.87 -10.83
C TRP A 192 4.05 22.58 -11.26
N LYS A 193 5.18 22.11 -10.73
CA LYS A 193 6.50 22.64 -11.05
C LYS A 193 7.43 21.52 -11.48
N GLN A 194 8.13 21.73 -12.58
CA GLN A 194 9.19 20.84 -13.01
C GLN A 194 10.37 20.91 -12.05
N ARG A 195 10.92 19.75 -11.68
CA ARG A 195 11.95 19.59 -10.64
C ARG A 195 13.30 19.11 -11.16
N ASN A 196 13.41 18.74 -12.42
CA ASN A 196 14.67 18.37 -13.08
C ASN A 196 14.81 19.15 -14.39
N LEU A 197 16.04 19.30 -14.90
CA LEU A 197 16.24 19.65 -16.31
C LEU A 197 15.66 18.53 -17.19
N ASP A 198 15.25 18.87 -18.41
CA ASP A 198 14.77 17.90 -19.40
C ASP A 198 15.78 16.77 -19.58
N GLY A 199 15.37 15.53 -19.26
CA GLY A 199 16.26 14.35 -19.31
C GLY A 199 17.35 14.32 -18.22
N PHE A 200 17.15 15.04 -17.09
CA PHE A 200 18.04 15.19 -15.93
C PHE A 200 19.28 16.07 -16.14
N ASP A 201 20.14 15.77 -17.12
CA ASP A 201 21.37 16.54 -17.40
C ASP A 201 21.78 16.54 -18.89
N GLY A 202 20.91 16.07 -19.78
CA GLY A 202 21.04 16.19 -21.22
C GLY A 202 19.72 15.87 -21.93
N ALA A 203 19.44 16.56 -23.03
CA ALA A 203 18.25 16.35 -23.87
C ALA A 203 18.31 14.98 -24.58
N GLY A 204 18.16 13.91 -23.81
CA GLY A 204 18.01 12.55 -24.28
C GLY A 204 16.54 12.31 -24.56
N THR A 205 16.11 12.57 -25.79
CA THR A 205 14.71 12.40 -26.27
C THR A 205 14.16 10.98 -26.11
N GLU A 206 15.01 10.02 -25.75
CA GLU A 206 14.70 8.61 -25.63
C GLU A 206 14.50 8.15 -24.18
N ILE A 207 14.71 9.02 -23.17
CA ILE A 207 14.63 8.65 -21.75
C ILE A 207 13.21 8.88 -21.22
N THR A 208 12.62 7.88 -20.57
CA THR A 208 11.30 7.97 -19.94
C THR A 208 11.32 7.52 -18.49
N SER A 209 10.49 8.17 -17.66
CA SER A 209 10.28 7.73 -16.29
C SER A 209 9.55 6.39 -16.29
N GLN A 210 9.95 5.49 -15.40
CA GLN A 210 9.28 4.21 -15.21
C GLN A 210 8.76 4.09 -13.79
N SER A 211 9.62 4.34 -12.80
CA SER A 211 9.29 4.22 -11.38
C SER A 211 9.92 5.34 -10.57
N ALA A 212 9.41 5.54 -9.36
CA ALA A 212 9.87 6.50 -8.39
C ALA A 212 9.79 5.93 -6.98
N ASP A 213 10.70 6.33 -6.09
CA ASP A 213 10.53 6.09 -4.66
C ASP A 213 11.25 7.15 -3.84
N VAL A 214 10.91 7.26 -2.55
CA VAL A 214 11.53 8.15 -1.58
C VAL A 214 12.25 7.33 -0.53
N TRP A 215 13.56 7.54 -0.43
CA TRP A 215 14.36 6.89 0.61
C TRP A 215 15.46 7.78 1.15
N GLY A 216 15.58 7.83 2.48
CA GLY A 216 16.55 8.70 3.14
C GLY A 216 16.32 10.20 2.86
N GLY A 217 15.06 10.61 2.68
CA GLY A 217 14.69 12.01 2.38
C GLY A 217 15.04 12.48 0.97
N ARG A 218 15.26 11.55 0.04
CA ARG A 218 15.58 11.84 -1.36
C ARG A 218 14.60 11.13 -2.29
N LEU A 219 14.18 11.83 -3.33
CA LEU A 219 13.44 11.25 -4.45
C LEU A 219 14.40 10.53 -5.41
N TYR A 220 14.02 9.34 -5.83
CA TYR A 220 14.68 8.50 -6.83
C TYR A 220 13.75 8.30 -8.02
N ILE A 221 14.28 8.30 -9.25
CA ILE A 221 13.54 8.03 -10.49
C ILE A 221 14.27 6.95 -11.28
N GLY A 222 13.61 5.82 -11.51
CA GLY A 222 14.04 4.77 -12.43
C GLY A 222 13.63 5.11 -13.86
N THR A 223 14.53 4.92 -14.82
CA THR A 223 14.32 5.36 -16.21
C THR A 223 14.50 4.23 -17.22
N ALA A 224 13.77 4.34 -18.32
CA ALA A 224 13.97 3.55 -19.54
C ALA A 224 14.55 4.40 -20.67
N ARG A 225 15.26 3.78 -21.62
CA ARG A 225 15.82 4.40 -22.83
C ARG A 225 15.33 3.69 -24.08
N PHE A 226 14.61 4.36 -24.98
CA PHE A 226 14.01 3.69 -26.15
C PHE A 226 15.01 3.27 -27.23
N ALA A 227 16.11 4.01 -27.44
CA ALA A 227 17.18 3.57 -28.33
C ALA A 227 18.50 3.45 -27.57
N GLY A 228 19.22 2.35 -27.82
CA GLY A 228 20.47 2.03 -27.13
C GLY A 228 20.30 1.62 -25.67
N PHE A 229 21.42 1.29 -25.06
CA PHE A 229 21.57 1.04 -23.63
C PHE A 229 22.44 2.17 -23.04
N PRO A 230 22.33 2.50 -21.75
CA PRO A 230 21.55 1.81 -20.70
C PRO A 230 20.46 2.64 -19.97
N GLY A 231 19.55 1.96 -19.27
CA GLY A 231 18.62 2.56 -18.28
C GLY A 231 19.36 3.01 -17.02
N SER A 232 18.77 3.94 -16.28
CA SER A 232 19.45 4.58 -15.13
C SER A 232 18.51 4.87 -13.96
N VAL A 233 19.10 5.07 -12.78
CA VAL A 233 18.43 5.62 -11.60
C VAL A 233 19.02 6.98 -11.27
N TRP A 234 18.15 7.98 -11.19
CA TRP A 234 18.48 9.35 -10.83
C TRP A 234 18.00 9.66 -9.43
N ARG A 235 18.79 10.41 -8.66
CA ARG A 235 18.49 10.78 -7.28
C ARG A 235 18.64 12.27 -7.08
N THR A 236 17.75 12.87 -6.30
CA THR A 236 17.94 14.24 -5.80
C THR A 236 19.18 14.33 -4.89
N ASP A 237 20.06 15.31 -5.13
CA ASP A 237 21.33 15.41 -4.39
C ASP A 237 21.18 16.05 -2.99
N GLY A 238 20.00 16.61 -2.69
CA GLY A 238 19.66 17.28 -1.44
C GLY A 238 19.86 18.81 -1.46
N THR A 239 20.31 19.39 -2.58
CA THR A 239 20.36 20.84 -2.77
C THR A 239 19.04 21.34 -3.36
N LEU A 240 18.15 21.79 -2.47
CA LEU A 240 16.82 22.29 -2.86
C LEU A 240 16.83 23.76 -3.35
N ASP A 241 17.97 24.45 -3.30
CA ASP A 241 18.09 25.87 -3.63
C ASP A 241 19.46 26.20 -4.22
N GLY A 242 19.52 26.60 -5.50
CA GLY A 242 20.79 27.01 -6.11
C GLY A 242 20.75 27.98 -7.28
N GLY A 243 19.58 28.30 -7.87
CA GLY A 243 19.53 29.17 -9.04
C GLY A 243 18.42 30.21 -8.95
N THR A 244 18.78 31.49 -8.73
CA THR A 244 17.85 32.59 -8.97
C THR A 244 17.60 32.72 -10.49
N GLY A 245 16.63 31.97 -11.02
CA GLY A 245 16.00 32.28 -12.32
C GLY A 245 15.80 31.18 -13.38
N ALA A 246 15.78 29.87 -13.08
CA ALA A 246 15.53 28.82 -14.08
C ALA A 246 14.34 27.91 -13.73
N ALA A 247 13.76 27.24 -14.73
CA ALA A 247 12.54 26.43 -14.65
C ALA A 247 12.65 25.13 -13.82
N HIS A 248 13.81 24.84 -13.21
CA HIS A 248 14.13 23.56 -12.56
C HIS A 248 14.85 23.81 -11.23
N ASP A 249 14.26 23.37 -10.12
CA ASP A 249 14.72 23.74 -8.77
C ASP A 249 15.70 22.76 -8.11
N TRP A 250 15.70 21.47 -8.50
CA TRP A 250 16.52 20.46 -7.81
C TRP A 250 17.67 19.97 -8.68
N ALA A 251 18.80 19.71 -8.04
CA ALA A 251 19.92 19.02 -8.66
C ALA A 251 19.75 17.50 -8.52
N TRP A 252 20.19 16.80 -9.57
CA TRP A 252 20.05 15.36 -9.72
C TRP A 252 21.39 14.72 -10.04
N GLU A 253 21.59 13.51 -9.54
CA GLU A 253 22.78 12.70 -9.80
C GLU A 253 22.38 11.30 -10.28
N ASN A 254 23.09 10.77 -11.26
CA ASN A 254 22.96 9.38 -11.69
C ASN A 254 23.63 8.48 -10.63
N VAL A 255 22.85 7.64 -9.96
CA VAL A 255 23.32 6.75 -8.88
C VAL A 255 23.44 5.30 -9.33
N PHE A 256 22.88 4.95 -10.48
CA PHE A 256 22.99 3.62 -11.06
C PHE A 256 22.76 3.69 -12.57
N THR A 257 23.52 2.89 -13.30
CA THR A 257 23.42 2.74 -14.74
C THR A 257 23.50 1.25 -15.06
N ALA A 258 22.45 0.70 -15.69
CA ALA A 258 22.42 -0.73 -16.01
C ALA A 258 23.56 -1.13 -16.96
N PRO A 259 24.13 -2.35 -16.84
CA PRO A 259 25.21 -2.76 -17.72
C PRO A 259 24.73 -3.14 -19.13
N VAL A 260 23.55 -3.75 -19.28
CA VAL A 260 23.11 -4.37 -20.56
C VAL A 260 21.61 -4.22 -20.88
N ASN A 261 20.89 -3.34 -20.19
CA ASN A 261 19.46 -3.15 -20.40
C ASN A 261 19.08 -1.67 -20.42
N ASN A 262 17.95 -1.38 -21.06
CA ASN A 262 17.52 -0.02 -21.30
C ASN A 262 16.61 0.49 -20.21
N ARG A 263 16.18 -0.33 -19.24
CA ARG A 263 15.28 0.06 -18.15
C ARG A 263 15.80 -0.39 -16.79
N VAL A 264 15.64 0.46 -15.79
CA VAL A 264 15.85 0.14 -14.37
C VAL A 264 14.67 0.65 -13.58
N ASP A 265 14.10 -0.21 -12.74
CA ASP A 265 12.99 0.12 -11.87
C ASP A 265 13.45 0.25 -10.42
N VAL A 266 12.94 1.27 -9.73
CA VAL A 266 13.09 1.42 -8.28
C VAL A 266 12.07 0.52 -7.63
N VAL A 267 12.55 -0.53 -6.95
CA VAL A 267 11.71 -1.48 -6.21
C VAL A 267 11.26 -0.84 -4.89
N GLY A 268 12.14 -0.07 -4.27
CA GLY A 268 11.81 0.70 -3.08
C GLY A 268 12.53 0.28 -1.81
N PRO A 269 12.21 0.90 -0.68
CA PRO A 269 12.91 0.69 0.57
C PRO A 269 12.44 -0.57 1.28
N TYR A 270 13.39 -1.41 1.69
CA TYR A 270 13.12 -2.60 2.49
C TYR A 270 14.30 -2.87 3.43
N ALA A 271 13.99 -3.23 4.69
CA ALA A 271 14.99 -3.63 5.69
C ALA A 271 16.24 -2.70 5.75
N GLY A 272 16.03 -1.38 5.70
CA GLY A 272 17.10 -0.37 5.80
C GLY A 272 17.94 -0.17 4.53
N HIS A 273 17.53 -0.71 3.39
CA HIS A 273 18.19 -0.57 2.11
C HIS A 273 17.19 -0.10 1.04
N LEU A 274 17.68 0.55 0.00
CA LEU A 274 16.92 0.80 -1.23
C LEU A 274 17.20 -0.32 -2.23
N TYR A 275 16.16 -0.81 -2.89
CA TYR A 275 16.24 -1.87 -3.90
C TYR A 275 15.90 -1.33 -5.29
N ILE A 276 16.57 -1.89 -6.31
CA ILE A 276 16.31 -1.65 -7.74
C ILE A 276 16.27 -3.00 -8.45
N ALA A 277 15.60 -3.05 -9.60
CA ALA A 277 15.54 -4.23 -10.44
C ALA A 277 15.63 -3.88 -11.93
N PHE A 278 16.24 -4.76 -12.70
CA PHE A 278 16.35 -4.66 -14.16
C PHE A 278 16.61 -6.05 -14.75
N ASP A 279 16.40 -6.22 -16.04
CA ASP A 279 16.76 -7.47 -16.72
C ASP A 279 18.26 -7.45 -17.08
N GLY A 280 19.05 -8.35 -16.51
CA GLY A 280 20.50 -8.47 -16.73
C GLY A 280 20.89 -9.14 -18.06
N GLY A 281 19.93 -9.48 -18.92
CA GLY A 281 20.12 -10.26 -20.13
C GLY A 281 20.10 -11.78 -19.90
N SER A 282 20.10 -12.21 -18.64
CA SER A 282 19.89 -13.61 -18.22
C SER A 282 18.70 -13.74 -17.25
N GLY A 283 17.79 -12.77 -17.28
CA GLY A 283 16.66 -12.66 -16.35
C GLY A 283 16.81 -11.49 -15.37
N THR A 284 15.81 -11.31 -14.49
CA THR A 284 15.76 -10.20 -13.54
C THR A 284 16.91 -10.27 -12.56
N GLU A 285 17.66 -9.17 -12.44
CA GLU A 285 18.57 -8.91 -11.34
C GLU A 285 17.94 -7.91 -10.37
N VAL A 286 17.99 -8.23 -9.08
CA VAL A 286 17.62 -7.34 -7.98
C VAL A 286 18.90 -6.90 -7.30
N TRP A 287 19.07 -5.59 -7.15
CA TRP A 287 20.22 -4.99 -6.48
C TRP A 287 19.75 -4.14 -5.32
N ARG A 288 20.57 -4.02 -4.28
CA ARG A 288 20.28 -3.11 -3.16
C ARG A 288 21.47 -2.23 -2.80
N SER A 289 21.17 -1.12 -2.14
CA SER A 289 22.16 -0.24 -1.55
C SER A 289 21.74 0.23 -0.17
N ALA A 290 22.70 0.26 0.77
CA ALA A 290 22.52 0.84 2.11
C ALA A 290 22.67 2.37 2.14
N THR A 291 22.99 3.02 1.01
CA THR A 291 23.20 4.48 0.92
C THR A 291 22.52 5.13 -0.29
N GLY A 292 22.00 4.34 -1.23
CA GLY A 292 21.43 4.80 -2.49
C GLY A 292 22.41 5.57 -3.39
N ALA A 293 23.70 5.59 -3.08
CA ALA A 293 24.72 6.34 -3.81
C ALA A 293 25.39 5.50 -4.90
N GLY A 294 25.96 6.17 -5.91
CA GLY A 294 26.75 5.52 -6.95
C GLY A 294 27.86 4.62 -6.39
N GLY A 295 28.03 3.44 -6.99
CA GLY A 295 29.07 2.47 -6.61
C GLY A 295 28.79 1.65 -5.34
N SER A 296 27.63 1.81 -4.70
CA SER A 296 27.26 1.08 -3.48
C SER A 296 26.26 -0.06 -3.68
N TRP A 297 25.87 -0.32 -4.93
CA TRP A 297 24.87 -1.33 -5.29
C TRP A 297 25.48 -2.72 -5.35
N ALA A 298 24.76 -3.70 -4.80
CA ALA A 298 25.12 -5.11 -4.87
C ALA A 298 23.90 -5.95 -5.26
N GLN A 299 24.10 -6.89 -6.17
CA GLN A 299 23.09 -7.88 -6.54
C GLN A 299 22.75 -8.78 -5.34
N VAL A 300 21.46 -9.11 -5.19
CA VAL A 300 20.93 -9.86 -4.04
C VAL A 300 20.09 -11.07 -4.40
N ASN A 301 19.93 -11.38 -5.68
CA ASN A 301 19.31 -12.62 -6.16
C ASN A 301 20.26 -13.33 -7.14
N LEU A 302 19.94 -14.58 -7.48
CA LEU A 302 20.44 -15.17 -8.71
C LEU A 302 19.65 -14.57 -9.88
N ASP A 303 20.27 -14.38 -11.05
CA ASP A 303 19.59 -13.90 -12.26
C ASP A 303 18.32 -14.73 -12.51
N GLY A 304 17.19 -14.06 -12.74
CA GLY A 304 15.90 -14.74 -12.91
C GLY A 304 15.38 -15.43 -11.64
N PHE A 305 15.89 -15.05 -10.46
CA PHE A 305 15.64 -15.59 -9.12
C PHE A 305 16.13 -17.03 -8.85
N ASP A 306 15.98 -17.95 -9.79
CA ASP A 306 16.50 -19.32 -9.73
C ASP A 306 17.29 -19.74 -10.98
N GLY A 307 17.79 -18.77 -11.75
CA GLY A 307 18.48 -18.99 -13.02
C GLY A 307 17.55 -19.07 -14.23
N ASP A 308 16.26 -18.81 -14.06
CA ASP A 308 15.29 -18.81 -15.15
C ASP A 308 15.26 -17.47 -15.91
N ALA A 309 15.87 -17.45 -17.10
CA ALA A 309 15.88 -16.28 -17.96
C ALA A 309 14.49 -15.88 -18.51
N SER A 310 13.45 -16.70 -18.32
CA SER A 310 12.06 -16.33 -18.65
C SER A 310 11.45 -15.37 -17.62
N ASN A 311 12.03 -15.27 -16.42
CA ASN A 311 11.74 -14.22 -15.46
C ASN A 311 12.47 -12.94 -15.90
N GLY A 312 11.78 -12.14 -16.71
CA GLY A 312 12.35 -11.03 -17.48
C GLY A 312 12.73 -9.81 -16.65
N ARG A 313 11.93 -8.74 -16.69
CA ARG A 313 12.16 -7.51 -15.92
C ARG A 313 11.18 -7.37 -14.76
N ALA A 314 11.51 -6.57 -13.74
CA ALA A 314 10.47 -6.06 -12.85
C ALA A 314 9.55 -5.09 -13.60
N ILE A 315 8.28 -5.07 -13.22
CA ILE A 315 7.36 -4.02 -13.63
C ILE A 315 7.18 -3.02 -12.47
N VAL A 316 6.66 -1.85 -12.80
CA VAL A 316 6.30 -0.84 -11.80
C VAL A 316 5.17 -1.40 -10.96
N ASP A 317 5.22 -1.17 -9.65
CA ASP A 317 4.33 -1.78 -8.67
C ASP A 317 4.27 -3.31 -8.68
N GLY A 318 5.20 -3.98 -9.36
CA GLY A 318 5.39 -5.43 -9.31
C GLY A 318 5.97 -5.93 -7.98
N GLN A 319 6.10 -5.06 -6.98
CA GLN A 319 6.73 -5.35 -5.71
C GLN A 319 5.92 -4.80 -4.56
N THR A 320 6.03 -5.46 -3.40
CA THR A 320 5.44 -4.94 -2.16
C THR A 320 6.13 -5.54 -0.95
N VAL A 321 6.03 -4.87 0.20
CA VAL A 321 6.40 -5.48 1.48
C VAL A 321 5.13 -6.03 2.11
N TYR A 322 5.06 -7.34 2.29
CA TYR A 322 3.91 -8.02 2.86
C TYR A 322 4.37 -8.95 3.99
N ASN A 323 3.74 -8.82 5.17
CA ASN A 323 4.12 -9.55 6.38
C ASN A 323 5.61 -9.45 6.72
N GLY A 324 6.19 -8.26 6.52
CA GLY A 324 7.59 -7.95 6.81
C GLY A 324 8.61 -8.49 5.81
N LEU A 325 8.15 -9.06 4.68
CA LEU A 325 9.01 -9.62 3.63
C LEU A 325 8.83 -8.86 2.32
N LEU A 326 9.90 -8.69 1.55
CA LEU A 326 9.83 -8.11 0.22
C LEU A 326 9.39 -9.17 -0.80
N TYR A 327 8.32 -8.86 -1.53
CA TYR A 327 7.79 -9.62 -2.66
C TYR A 327 8.09 -8.89 -3.97
N VAL A 328 8.40 -9.64 -5.03
CA VAL A 328 8.69 -9.13 -6.38
C VAL A 328 8.09 -10.09 -7.41
N ALA A 329 7.40 -9.55 -8.41
CA ALA A 329 6.79 -10.25 -9.53
C ALA A 329 7.48 -9.83 -10.84
N PRO A 330 8.57 -10.51 -11.26
CA PRO A 330 9.13 -10.31 -12.59
C PRO A 330 8.14 -10.67 -13.70
N THR A 331 8.24 -10.00 -14.84
CA THR A 331 7.49 -10.38 -16.05
C THR A 331 7.84 -11.78 -16.49
N SER A 332 6.88 -12.50 -17.07
CA SER A 332 7.11 -13.83 -17.62
C SER A 332 7.22 -13.84 -19.14
N GLY A 333 8.20 -14.59 -19.65
CA GLY A 333 8.37 -14.92 -21.07
C GLY A 333 7.55 -16.13 -21.57
N GLY A 334 6.61 -16.66 -20.77
CA GLY A 334 5.70 -17.73 -21.21
C GLY A 334 5.48 -18.87 -20.21
N THR A 335 5.85 -18.70 -18.94
CA THR A 335 5.60 -19.64 -17.83
C THR A 335 4.47 -19.20 -16.91
N GLY A 336 3.92 -18.00 -17.12
CA GLY A 336 3.07 -17.33 -16.14
C GLY A 336 3.93 -16.52 -15.17
N VAL A 337 3.40 -15.43 -14.63
CA VAL A 337 4.16 -14.58 -13.70
C VAL A 337 4.42 -15.31 -12.39
N GLU A 338 5.70 -15.42 -12.03
CA GLU A 338 6.14 -15.93 -10.75
C GLU A 338 6.32 -14.78 -9.76
N VAL A 339 5.73 -14.91 -8.58
CA VAL A 339 5.87 -14.03 -7.43
C VAL A 339 6.92 -14.65 -6.52
N TRP A 340 7.98 -13.89 -6.27
CA TRP A 340 9.11 -14.27 -5.45
C TRP A 340 9.12 -13.45 -4.17
N ARG A 341 9.49 -14.07 -3.03
CA ARG A 341 9.66 -13.36 -1.76
C ARG A 341 10.98 -13.69 -1.10
N THR A 342 11.57 -12.73 -0.41
CA THR A 342 12.77 -12.94 0.40
C THR A 342 12.43 -13.07 1.88
N ASP A 343 13.14 -13.92 2.63
CA ASP A 343 13.06 -13.99 4.10
C ASP A 343 14.02 -13.02 4.81
N GLY A 344 14.73 -12.17 4.05
CA GLY A 344 15.71 -11.22 4.57
C GLY A 344 17.04 -11.83 5.01
N THR A 345 17.19 -13.15 4.99
CA THR A 345 18.44 -13.83 5.38
C THR A 345 19.45 -13.83 4.23
N LEU A 346 20.73 -13.67 4.58
CA LEU A 346 21.83 -13.74 3.61
C LEU A 346 22.15 -15.19 3.28
N SER A 347 22.32 -15.50 1.99
CA SER A 347 22.82 -16.78 1.51
C SER A 347 24.35 -16.77 1.37
N GLY A 348 25.00 -17.85 1.81
CA GLY A 348 26.41 -18.14 1.48
C GLY A 348 27.48 -17.17 1.99
N GLY A 349 27.17 -16.28 2.95
CA GLY A 349 28.12 -15.30 3.50
C GLY A 349 28.41 -14.09 2.58
N GLY A 350 27.66 -13.95 1.48
CA GLY A 350 27.71 -12.80 0.57
C GLY A 350 26.52 -11.86 0.72
N PRO A 351 26.30 -10.93 -0.23
CA PRO A 351 25.17 -10.00 -0.20
C PRO A 351 23.84 -10.63 -0.66
N ALA A 352 23.89 -11.82 -1.27
CA ALA A 352 22.74 -12.55 -1.79
C ALA A 352 21.73 -12.87 -0.69
N LEU A 353 20.44 -12.75 -1.01
CA LEU A 353 19.33 -13.08 -0.12
C LEU A 353 18.75 -14.45 -0.48
N VAL A 354 18.04 -15.08 0.46
CA VAL A 354 17.22 -16.26 0.17
C VAL A 354 15.89 -15.80 -0.42
N TRP A 355 15.52 -16.36 -1.57
CA TRP A 355 14.27 -16.12 -2.28
C TRP A 355 13.48 -17.42 -2.46
N THR A 356 12.16 -17.34 -2.35
CA THR A 356 11.24 -18.49 -2.53
C THR A 356 10.04 -18.08 -3.38
N ARG A 357 9.56 -18.99 -4.23
CA ARG A 357 8.33 -18.79 -5.00
C ARG A 357 7.10 -18.84 -4.11
N ALA A 358 6.24 -17.83 -4.22
CA ALA A 358 4.96 -17.71 -3.52
C ALA A 358 3.78 -18.27 -4.34
N ASN A 359 3.94 -18.47 -5.65
CA ASN A 359 2.97 -19.09 -6.56
C ASN A 359 3.68 -20.06 -7.55
N PRO A 360 3.98 -21.30 -7.16
CA PRO A 360 4.75 -22.22 -8.00
C PRO A 360 4.14 -22.55 -9.38
N ASP A 361 2.88 -22.22 -9.62
CA ASP A 361 2.16 -22.46 -10.86
C ASP A 361 2.03 -21.23 -11.77
N GLY A 362 2.66 -20.10 -11.44
CA GLY A 362 2.62 -18.89 -12.27
C GLY A 362 1.20 -18.31 -12.42
N PHE A 363 0.41 -18.36 -11.34
CA PHE A 363 -1.05 -18.11 -11.33
C PHE A 363 -1.89 -19.13 -12.14
N GLY A 364 -1.27 -20.21 -12.62
CA GLY A 364 -1.91 -21.29 -13.35
C GLY A 364 -1.99 -21.09 -14.86
N PHE A 365 -1.48 -19.97 -15.40
CA PHE A 365 -1.64 -19.61 -16.81
C PHE A 365 -0.37 -19.02 -17.43
N ALA A 366 0.18 -19.71 -18.43
CA ALA A 366 1.39 -19.33 -19.14
C ALA A 366 1.31 -17.97 -19.88
N SER A 367 0.09 -17.50 -20.20
CA SER A 367 -0.17 -16.25 -20.91
C SER A 367 -0.15 -15.01 -20.02
N THR A 368 -0.16 -15.18 -18.69
CA THR A 368 -0.05 -14.07 -17.75
C THR A 368 1.39 -13.58 -17.72
N PHE A 369 1.63 -12.33 -18.09
CA PHE A 369 2.98 -11.81 -18.38
C PHE A 369 3.44 -10.71 -17.43
N ALA A 370 2.53 -10.06 -16.69
CA ALA A 370 2.82 -9.04 -15.69
C ALA A 370 1.85 -9.14 -14.50
N ALA A 371 2.30 -8.72 -13.31
CA ALA A 371 1.46 -8.61 -12.12
C ALA A 371 1.92 -7.49 -11.17
N GLU A 372 1.06 -6.53 -10.86
CA GLU A 372 1.26 -5.54 -9.81
C GLU A 372 0.76 -6.08 -8.47
N LEU A 373 1.43 -5.74 -7.36
CA LEU A 373 1.21 -6.32 -6.04
C LEU A 373 0.86 -5.25 -4.99
N ALA A 374 -0.16 -5.50 -4.18
CA ALA A 374 -0.44 -4.68 -3.00
C ALA A 374 -1.06 -5.49 -1.87
N GLU A 375 -0.78 -5.07 -0.65
CA GLU A 375 -1.48 -5.56 0.52
C GLU A 375 -2.83 -4.83 0.68
N PHE A 376 -3.90 -5.59 0.92
CA PHE A 376 -5.16 -5.04 1.37
C PHE A 376 -5.79 -5.96 2.42
N ASN A 377 -5.99 -5.43 3.63
CA ASN A 377 -6.57 -6.16 4.76
C ASN A 377 -5.89 -7.50 5.07
N GLY A 378 -4.54 -7.51 5.10
CA GLY A 378 -3.73 -8.70 5.43
C GLY A 378 -3.72 -9.78 4.35
N TYR A 379 -4.30 -9.50 3.18
CA TYR A 379 -4.17 -10.32 1.99
C TYR A 379 -3.24 -9.62 0.99
N LEU A 380 -2.46 -10.42 0.28
CA LEU A 380 -1.69 -9.97 -0.87
C LEU A 380 -2.56 -10.10 -2.12
N TYR A 381 -2.80 -8.99 -2.80
CA TYR A 381 -3.49 -8.93 -4.08
C TYR A 381 -2.49 -8.80 -5.22
N ALA A 382 -2.84 -9.42 -6.34
CA ALA A 382 -2.15 -9.28 -7.62
C ALA A 382 -3.14 -8.78 -8.66
N TRP A 383 -2.81 -7.67 -9.32
CA TRP A 383 -3.48 -7.22 -10.53
C TRP A 383 -2.67 -7.74 -11.71
N THR A 384 -3.25 -8.57 -12.57
CA THR A 384 -2.48 -9.34 -13.56
C THR A 384 -2.81 -8.91 -14.98
N SER A 385 -1.84 -8.98 -15.89
CA SER A 385 -2.03 -8.75 -17.32
C SER A 385 -1.93 -10.04 -18.13
N ASP A 386 -2.94 -10.30 -18.95
CA ASP A 386 -3.05 -11.50 -19.78
C ASP A 386 -3.89 -11.21 -21.04
N TYR A 387 -3.26 -11.18 -22.22
CA TYR A 387 -3.95 -10.86 -23.48
C TYR A 387 -4.90 -11.95 -23.98
N THR A 388 -4.91 -13.13 -23.34
CA THR A 388 -5.82 -14.24 -23.68
C THR A 388 -7.08 -14.21 -22.82
N ARG A 389 -6.97 -13.81 -21.56
CA ARG A 389 -8.04 -13.91 -20.56
C ARG A 389 -8.56 -12.56 -20.07
N GLY A 390 -7.86 -11.48 -20.41
CA GLY A 390 -8.06 -10.15 -19.83
C GLY A 390 -7.39 -10.06 -18.47
N GLN A 391 -7.28 -8.85 -17.94
CA GLN A 391 -6.67 -8.62 -16.64
C GLN A 391 -7.52 -9.17 -15.50
N GLU A 392 -6.88 -9.73 -14.48
CA GLU A 392 -7.58 -10.33 -13.36
C GLU A 392 -7.00 -9.88 -12.03
N VAL A 393 -7.88 -9.63 -11.06
CA VAL A 393 -7.46 -9.49 -9.67
C VAL A 393 -7.45 -10.88 -9.05
N LEU A 394 -6.29 -11.27 -8.51
CA LEU A 394 -6.13 -12.45 -7.68
C LEU A 394 -5.72 -12.03 -6.27
N ARG A 395 -5.95 -12.91 -5.30
CA ARG A 395 -5.44 -12.72 -3.94
C ARG A 395 -4.93 -13.99 -3.32
N THR A 396 -4.02 -13.84 -2.38
CA THR A 396 -3.56 -14.89 -1.48
C THR A 396 -3.37 -14.34 -0.07
N ARG A 397 -2.99 -15.22 0.84
CA ARG A 397 -2.49 -14.90 2.18
C ARG A 397 -1.33 -15.82 2.49
N CYS A 398 -0.29 -15.28 3.11
CA CYS A 398 0.92 -16.02 3.45
C CYS A 398 1.19 -15.87 4.94
N PRO A 399 1.15 -16.96 5.73
CA PRO A 399 1.33 -16.85 7.17
C PRO A 399 2.79 -16.63 7.55
N ILE A 400 2.99 -16.12 8.76
CA ILE A 400 4.26 -16.22 9.49
C ILE A 400 4.13 -17.44 10.40
N CYS A 401 5.08 -18.36 10.35
CA CYS A 401 5.01 -19.61 11.09
C CYS A 401 6.21 -19.80 12.02
N GLN A 402 6.00 -20.60 13.06
CA GLN A 402 7.06 -21.08 13.95
C GLN A 402 6.76 -22.54 14.32
N THR A 403 7.78 -23.39 14.29
CA THR A 403 7.69 -24.80 14.70
C THR A 403 8.53 -25.04 15.93
N LEU A 404 7.96 -25.72 16.93
CA LEU A 404 8.69 -26.23 18.09
C LEU A 404 8.51 -27.74 18.21
N ALA A 405 9.59 -28.43 18.58
CA ALA A 405 9.52 -29.82 19.00
C ALA A 405 8.89 -29.91 20.39
N ILE A 406 7.98 -30.86 20.58
CA ILE A 406 7.30 -31.10 21.86
C ILE A 406 7.90 -32.38 22.44
N GLY A 407 8.52 -32.27 23.62
CA GLY A 407 9.27 -33.36 24.25
C GLY A 407 8.69 -33.81 25.60
N GLY A 408 7.49 -33.34 25.95
CA GLY A 408 6.82 -33.60 27.21
C GLY A 408 5.85 -32.49 27.60
N THR A 409 5.27 -32.61 28.79
CA THR A 409 4.36 -31.62 29.38
C THR A 409 5.05 -30.30 29.71
N GLY A 410 4.28 -29.22 29.78
CA GLY A 410 4.72 -27.88 30.15
C GLY A 410 4.50 -26.84 29.05
N THR A 411 5.04 -25.65 29.29
CA THR A 411 4.85 -24.46 28.46
C THR A 411 5.82 -24.40 27.28
N TYR A 412 5.29 -24.10 26.10
CA TYR A 412 6.02 -23.87 24.87
C TYR A 412 5.59 -22.54 24.27
N ASP A 413 6.53 -21.61 24.19
CA ASP A 413 6.29 -20.24 23.71
C ASP A 413 6.69 -20.08 22.24
N PHE A 414 5.70 -19.79 21.41
CA PHE A 414 5.82 -19.44 20.01
C PHE A 414 5.83 -17.91 19.85
N ASP A 415 6.78 -17.25 20.54
CA ASP A 415 6.84 -15.79 20.68
C ASP A 415 6.75 -15.05 19.34
N GLY A 416 7.37 -15.59 18.29
CA GLY A 416 7.44 -14.92 17.00
C GLY A 416 6.12 -14.94 16.21
N VAL A 417 5.14 -15.74 16.64
CA VAL A 417 3.79 -15.74 16.09
C VAL A 417 2.74 -15.37 17.14
N GLY A 418 3.13 -15.08 18.38
CA GLY A 418 2.20 -14.67 19.44
C GLY A 418 1.30 -15.78 19.96
N ALA A 419 1.85 -16.98 20.17
CA ALA A 419 1.11 -18.10 20.74
C ALA A 419 1.89 -18.81 21.85
N THR A 420 1.18 -19.34 22.85
CA THR A 420 1.73 -20.20 23.90
C THR A 420 0.85 -21.42 24.07
N LEU A 421 1.48 -22.60 24.20
CA LEU A 421 0.84 -23.86 24.53
C LEU A 421 1.36 -24.39 25.85
N ASP A 422 0.49 -24.66 26.82
CA ASP A 422 0.86 -25.34 28.07
C ASP A 422 0.24 -26.74 28.12
N PHE A 423 1.05 -27.76 27.87
CA PHE A 423 0.58 -29.16 27.80
C PHE A 423 0.48 -29.78 29.20
N ALA A 424 -0.75 -30.08 29.63
CA ALA A 424 -1.02 -30.94 30.79
C ALA A 424 -0.79 -32.43 30.48
N SER A 425 -0.99 -32.82 29.21
CA SER A 425 -0.60 -34.11 28.65
C SER A 425 -0.33 -33.93 27.16
N GLU A 426 0.70 -34.59 26.63
CA GLU A 426 1.03 -34.56 25.21
C GLU A 426 1.06 -35.97 24.62
N ALA A 427 0.78 -36.05 23.32
CA ALA A 427 1.12 -37.21 22.49
C ALA A 427 1.42 -36.72 21.06
N VAL A 428 2.31 -35.74 20.94
CA VAL A 428 2.71 -35.06 19.69
C VAL A 428 4.22 -34.81 19.68
N ASP A 429 4.85 -34.92 18.51
CA ASP A 429 6.31 -34.77 18.39
C ASP A 429 6.71 -33.29 18.15
N SER A 430 5.83 -32.53 17.50
CA SER A 430 6.03 -31.10 17.21
C SER A 430 4.70 -30.39 16.99
N VAL A 431 4.71 -29.08 17.13
CA VAL A 431 3.59 -28.22 16.72
C VAL A 431 4.14 -27.09 15.86
N GLU A 432 3.50 -26.86 14.71
CA GLU A 432 3.64 -25.65 13.92
C GLU A 432 2.48 -24.71 14.27
N VAL A 433 2.79 -23.45 14.56
CA VAL A 433 1.80 -22.38 14.71
C VAL A 433 2.08 -21.34 13.64
N CYS A 434 1.06 -21.05 12.84
CA CYS A 434 1.08 -20.05 11.78
C CYS A 434 0.09 -18.95 12.10
N VAL A 435 0.52 -17.69 12.08
CA VAL A 435 -0.34 -16.51 12.23
C VAL A 435 -0.53 -15.83 10.88
N TYR A 436 -1.76 -15.42 10.63
CA TYR A 436 -2.15 -14.52 9.55
C TYR A 436 -2.46 -13.17 10.19
N PRO A 437 -1.44 -12.29 10.31
CA PRO A 437 -1.64 -10.97 10.87
C PRO A 437 -2.53 -10.16 9.96
N ASP A 438 -3.30 -9.25 10.57
CA ASP A 438 -4.12 -8.27 9.87
C ASP A 438 -5.07 -8.87 8.83
N ALA A 439 -5.45 -10.15 8.96
CA ALA A 439 -6.35 -10.84 8.05
C ALA A 439 -7.55 -11.45 8.77
N PHE A 440 -8.77 -11.13 8.31
CA PHE A 440 -9.95 -11.90 8.71
C PHE A 440 -9.89 -13.31 8.12
N PRO A 441 -10.42 -14.34 8.80
CA PRO A 441 -10.52 -15.67 8.23
C PRO A 441 -11.56 -15.72 7.10
N GLU A 442 -11.30 -16.49 6.04
CA GLU A 442 -12.21 -16.63 4.87
C GLU A 442 -13.47 -17.47 5.12
N VAL A 443 -13.51 -18.20 6.23
CA VAL A 443 -14.63 -19.09 6.56
C VAL A 443 -15.84 -18.31 7.09
N ALA A 444 -17.01 -18.95 7.09
CA ALA A 444 -18.32 -18.38 7.45
C ALA A 444 -18.28 -17.37 8.62
N PRO A 445 -19.12 -16.32 8.59
CA PRO A 445 -18.90 -15.12 9.37
C PRO A 445 -18.86 -15.43 10.88
N LEU A 446 -17.75 -15.05 11.48
CA LEU A 446 -17.68 -14.75 12.90
C LEU A 446 -18.54 -13.51 13.15
N GLU A 447 -19.40 -13.54 14.16
CA GLU A 447 -19.93 -12.30 14.72
C GLU A 447 -18.75 -11.63 15.44
N ARG A 448 -18.22 -10.53 14.85
CA ARG A 448 -17.10 -9.73 15.38
C ARG A 448 -15.74 -10.45 15.45
N PRO A 449 -15.16 -10.86 14.30
CA PRO A 449 -13.81 -11.42 14.26
C PRO A 449 -12.78 -10.32 14.48
N ILE A 450 -11.77 -10.60 15.29
CA ILE A 450 -10.54 -9.81 15.22
C ILE A 450 -9.86 -10.07 13.87
N LYS A 451 -9.21 -9.05 13.31
CA LYS A 451 -8.49 -9.11 12.03
C LYS A 451 -7.16 -9.89 12.18
N ARG A 452 -7.24 -11.12 12.69
CA ARG A 452 -6.14 -12.06 12.90
C ARG A 452 -6.67 -13.47 13.06
N HIS A 453 -5.95 -14.43 12.52
CA HIS A 453 -6.24 -15.83 12.76
C HIS A 453 -4.97 -16.68 12.74
N PHE A 454 -5.08 -17.85 13.34
CA PHE A 454 -3.99 -18.78 13.54
C PHE A 454 -4.36 -20.14 12.96
N GLU A 455 -3.40 -20.80 12.35
CA GLU A 455 -3.49 -22.20 11.97
C GLU A 455 -2.48 -22.99 12.80
N ILE A 456 -2.97 -23.97 13.56
CA ILE A 456 -2.12 -24.80 14.42
C ILE A 456 -2.10 -26.22 13.87
N THR A 457 -0.90 -26.76 13.67
CA THR A 457 -0.68 -28.09 13.08
C THR A 457 0.22 -28.93 13.99
N PRO A 458 -0.36 -29.70 14.92
CA PRO A 458 0.37 -30.73 15.64
C PRO A 458 0.77 -31.86 14.68
N SER A 459 1.98 -32.38 14.82
CA SER A 459 2.54 -33.45 13.98
C SER A 459 3.25 -34.51 14.82
N GLY A 460 3.15 -35.76 14.38
CA GLY A 460 3.76 -36.90 15.08
C GLY A 460 2.98 -37.36 16.32
N GLY A 461 3.51 -38.35 17.02
CA GLY A 461 2.89 -38.95 18.20
C GLY A 461 1.73 -39.94 17.93
N THR A 462 1.05 -40.39 19.00
CA THR A 462 0.10 -41.53 18.95
C THR A 462 -1.30 -41.23 19.49
N GLY A 463 -1.57 -40.04 20.01
CA GLY A 463 -2.66 -39.92 20.97
C GLY A 463 -3.31 -38.55 21.16
N ALA A 464 -4.10 -38.49 22.22
CA ALA A 464 -4.78 -37.30 22.71
C ALA A 464 -3.81 -36.43 23.52
N TYR A 465 -4.04 -35.13 23.47
CA TYR A 465 -3.33 -34.13 24.26
C TYR A 465 -4.37 -33.25 24.96
N VAL A 466 -3.92 -32.56 26.00
CA VAL A 466 -4.67 -31.52 26.71
C VAL A 466 -3.71 -30.36 26.89
N ALA A 467 -4.03 -29.22 26.31
CA ALA A 467 -3.21 -28.02 26.41
C ALA A 467 -4.06 -26.78 26.66
N ASP A 468 -3.53 -25.85 27.44
CA ASP A 468 -4.04 -24.49 27.46
C ASP A 468 -3.45 -23.74 26.27
N LEU A 469 -4.31 -23.17 25.42
CA LEU A 469 -3.91 -22.38 24.26
C LEU A 469 -4.06 -20.91 24.59
N THR A 470 -2.96 -20.16 24.53
CA THR A 470 -2.96 -18.70 24.66
C THR A 470 -2.55 -18.07 23.34
N LEU A 471 -3.35 -17.13 22.83
CA LEU A 471 -3.06 -16.38 21.61
C LEU A 471 -3.03 -14.88 21.89
N ALA A 472 -2.07 -14.19 21.30
CA ALA A 472 -1.90 -12.75 21.42
C ALA A 472 -2.62 -11.99 20.29
N TYR A 473 -3.13 -10.81 20.61
CA TYR A 473 -3.52 -9.77 19.65
C TYR A 473 -2.53 -8.60 19.74
N ASP A 474 -2.38 -7.81 18.69
CA ASP A 474 -1.49 -6.65 18.70
C ASP A 474 -2.21 -5.44 19.31
N PRO A 475 -1.71 -4.88 20.43
CA PRO A 475 -2.29 -3.68 21.04
C PRO A 475 -1.96 -2.38 20.30
N VAL A 476 -0.93 -2.38 19.44
CA VAL A 476 -0.46 -1.21 18.71
C VAL A 476 -1.31 -0.97 17.48
N ASP A 477 -1.86 -2.02 16.87
CA ASP A 477 -2.82 -1.88 15.79
C ASP A 477 -4.23 -1.59 16.34
N ALA A 478 -4.56 -0.30 16.47
CA ALA A 478 -5.93 0.15 16.73
C ALA A 478 -6.95 -0.40 15.69
N ASN A 479 -6.48 -0.94 14.56
CA ASN A 479 -7.29 -1.59 13.53
C ASN A 479 -7.51 -3.09 13.73
N GLU A 480 -7.03 -3.73 14.81
CA GLU A 480 -7.35 -5.15 15.01
C GLU A 480 -8.72 -5.33 15.70
N LEU A 481 -9.00 -4.48 16.70
CA LEU A 481 -10.26 -4.47 17.47
C LEU A 481 -11.32 -3.53 16.88
N GLY A 482 -10.94 -2.37 16.33
CA GLY A 482 -11.90 -1.40 15.78
C GLY A 482 -12.77 -1.98 14.65
N PRO A 483 -12.17 -2.51 13.56
CA PRO A 483 -12.87 -3.16 12.46
C PRO A 483 -13.67 -4.41 12.85
N SER A 484 -13.41 -4.99 14.03
CA SER A 484 -14.17 -6.11 14.56
C SER A 484 -15.47 -5.70 15.24
N ASP A 485 -15.73 -4.39 15.44
CA ASP A 485 -16.81 -3.86 16.26
C ASP A 485 -16.80 -4.39 17.73
N ILE A 486 -15.65 -4.85 18.23
CA ILE A 486 -15.48 -5.25 19.63
C ILE A 486 -15.30 -3.97 20.49
N ALA A 487 -16.37 -3.59 21.21
CA ALA A 487 -16.39 -2.39 22.03
C ALA A 487 -15.71 -2.58 23.41
N ASP A 488 -15.63 -3.81 23.90
CA ASP A 488 -15.01 -4.18 25.16
C ASP A 488 -14.11 -5.41 24.94
N GLU A 489 -12.81 -5.19 25.05
CA GLU A 489 -11.78 -6.24 25.02
C GLU A 489 -12.02 -7.34 26.05
N GLY A 490 -12.82 -7.06 27.09
CA GLY A 490 -13.25 -8.06 28.06
C GLY A 490 -14.26 -9.06 27.58
N THR A 491 -14.76 -8.89 26.37
CA THR A 491 -15.61 -9.86 25.71
C THR A 491 -14.87 -10.75 24.72
N THR A 492 -13.55 -10.59 24.58
CA THR A 492 -12.74 -11.37 23.64
C THR A 492 -12.44 -12.78 24.17
N TYR A 493 -12.65 -13.80 23.35
CA TYR A 493 -12.33 -15.21 23.63
C TYR A 493 -11.88 -15.95 22.38
N LEU A 494 -11.19 -17.07 22.56
CA LEU A 494 -10.76 -17.91 21.45
C LEU A 494 -11.94 -18.67 20.86
N ARG A 495 -11.92 -18.80 19.54
CA ARG A 495 -12.84 -19.62 18.76
C ARG A 495 -12.07 -20.53 17.83
N ARG A 496 -12.58 -21.74 17.62
CA ARG A 496 -12.01 -22.72 16.69
C ARG A 496 -12.98 -23.03 15.56
N TRP A 497 -12.49 -23.09 14.34
CA TRP A 497 -13.27 -23.58 13.21
C TRP A 497 -13.42 -25.10 13.26
N THR A 498 -14.66 -25.59 13.16
CA THR A 498 -14.98 -27.02 13.22
C THR A 498 -15.26 -27.65 11.85
N GLY A 499 -15.14 -26.87 10.76
CA GLY A 499 -15.53 -27.29 9.41
C GLY A 499 -16.94 -26.85 9.01
N GLY A 500 -17.86 -26.71 9.97
CA GLY A 500 -19.23 -26.24 9.74
C GLY A 500 -19.60 -24.94 10.47
N GLY A 501 -18.71 -24.43 11.34
CA GLY A 501 -18.95 -23.24 12.15
C GLY A 501 -17.82 -22.99 13.15
N TRP A 502 -17.87 -21.82 13.78
CA TRP A 502 -16.96 -21.45 14.87
C TRP A 502 -17.50 -21.94 16.21
N ALA A 503 -16.70 -22.72 16.92
CA ALA A 503 -16.97 -23.14 18.28
C ALA A 503 -16.23 -22.21 19.26
N ASP A 504 -16.98 -21.62 20.18
CA ASP A 504 -16.40 -20.82 21.26
C ASP A 504 -15.61 -21.70 22.22
N CYS A 505 -14.53 -21.16 22.77
CA CYS A 505 -13.98 -21.68 24.01
C CYS A 505 -15.08 -21.75 25.10
N PRO A 506 -15.23 -22.83 25.87
CA PRO A 506 -16.25 -22.87 26.93
C PRO A 506 -16.06 -21.75 27.96
N ALA A 507 -17.14 -21.16 28.46
CA ALA A 507 -17.05 -19.98 29.34
C ALA A 507 -16.23 -20.20 30.63
N GLY A 508 -16.22 -21.42 31.16
CA GLY A 508 -15.41 -21.79 32.33
C GLY A 508 -13.91 -21.93 32.05
N ASP A 509 -13.54 -22.05 30.77
CA ASP A 509 -12.16 -22.31 30.32
C ASP A 509 -11.53 -21.06 29.70
N ARG A 510 -12.24 -19.93 29.65
CA ARG A 510 -11.76 -18.65 29.12
C ARG A 510 -10.96 -17.91 30.18
N SER A 511 -9.75 -17.48 29.83
CA SER A 511 -8.98 -16.49 30.61
C SER A 511 -8.43 -15.42 29.68
N ARG A 512 -8.09 -14.25 30.23
CA ARG A 512 -7.48 -13.15 29.47
C ARG A 512 -6.50 -12.36 30.34
N ASP A 513 -5.53 -11.76 29.68
CA ASP A 513 -4.65 -10.75 30.25
C ASP A 513 -4.60 -9.54 29.30
N THR A 514 -5.22 -8.43 29.70
CA THR A 514 -5.18 -7.16 28.93
C THR A 514 -3.88 -6.41 29.05
N GLY A 515 -3.08 -6.69 30.09
CA GLY A 515 -1.74 -6.12 30.20
C GLY A 515 -0.79 -6.77 29.19
N ALA A 516 -0.99 -8.06 28.92
CA ALA A 516 -0.21 -8.83 27.96
C ALA A 516 -0.85 -8.93 26.55
N ASN A 517 -2.11 -8.51 26.39
CA ASN A 517 -2.90 -8.64 25.16
C ASN A 517 -3.05 -10.08 24.68
N THR A 518 -3.38 -10.97 25.63
CA THR A 518 -3.50 -12.40 25.38
C THR A 518 -4.84 -12.95 25.85
N VAL A 519 -5.31 -13.95 25.12
CA VAL A 519 -6.56 -14.67 25.41
C VAL A 519 -6.26 -16.16 25.46
N THR A 520 -6.73 -16.83 26.51
CA THR A 520 -6.46 -18.24 26.78
C THR A 520 -7.75 -19.06 26.73
N CYS A 521 -7.68 -20.24 26.11
CA CYS A 521 -8.64 -21.31 26.27
C CYS A 521 -7.97 -22.51 26.95
N ALA A 522 -8.44 -22.87 28.14
CA ALA A 522 -7.90 -23.96 28.91
C ALA A 522 -8.41 -25.34 28.43
N GLY A 523 -7.63 -26.39 28.66
CA GLY A 523 -8.06 -27.77 28.49
C GLY A 523 -8.40 -28.18 27.05
N VAL A 524 -7.77 -27.55 26.05
CA VAL A 524 -8.02 -27.83 24.64
C VAL A 524 -7.56 -29.24 24.27
N THR A 525 -8.49 -30.05 23.79
CA THR A 525 -8.26 -31.44 23.34
C THR A 525 -8.23 -31.60 21.81
N GLY A 526 -8.63 -30.57 21.08
CA GLY A 526 -8.52 -30.52 19.63
C GLY A 526 -7.83 -29.23 19.24
N LEU A 527 -6.52 -29.29 19.08
CA LEU A 527 -5.68 -28.12 18.81
C LEU A 527 -5.58 -27.83 17.31
N ALA A 528 -5.60 -28.88 16.49
CA ALA A 528 -5.41 -28.77 15.05
C ALA A 528 -6.46 -27.89 14.35
N GLY A 529 -6.02 -27.05 13.42
CA GLY A 529 -6.88 -26.27 12.53
C GLY A 529 -6.89 -24.77 12.84
N LEU A 530 -7.93 -24.11 12.35
CA LEU A 530 -8.06 -22.66 12.35
C LEU A 530 -8.62 -22.15 13.68
N TRP A 531 -7.92 -21.18 14.25
CA TRP A 531 -8.29 -20.44 15.45
C TRP A 531 -8.36 -18.96 15.14
N SER A 532 -9.24 -18.25 15.83
CA SER A 532 -9.31 -16.80 15.78
C SER A 532 -9.81 -16.28 17.12
N LEU A 533 -9.68 -14.99 17.33
CA LEU A 533 -10.25 -14.29 18.48
C LEU A 533 -11.57 -13.68 18.03
N GLY A 534 -12.61 -13.78 18.88
CA GLY A 534 -13.90 -13.15 18.64
C GLY A 534 -14.46 -12.51 19.91
N GLY A 535 -15.43 -11.61 19.75
CA GLY A 535 -16.12 -10.95 20.87
C GLY A 535 -17.56 -11.46 21.10
N THR A 536 -18.17 -11.15 22.24
CA THR A 536 -19.65 -11.18 22.34
C THR A 536 -20.23 -9.85 21.88
N PRO A 537 -21.44 -9.83 21.28
CA PRO A 537 -22.12 -8.58 21.00
C PRO A 537 -22.52 -7.91 22.33
N ASN A 538 -21.83 -6.85 22.72
CA ASN A 538 -22.29 -5.93 23.74
C ASN A 538 -22.00 -4.49 23.31
N GLY A 539 -23.04 -3.67 23.32
CA GLY A 539 -22.98 -2.23 23.12
C GLY A 539 -22.83 -1.76 21.67
N PRO A 540 -23.36 -0.57 21.34
CA PRO A 540 -23.08 0.09 20.07
C PRO A 540 -21.58 0.45 19.97
N PRO A 541 -21.02 0.56 18.75
CA PRO A 541 -19.57 0.72 18.52
C PRO A 541 -18.95 1.95 19.22
N MET A 542 -17.62 2.05 19.26
CA MET A 542 -16.91 3.21 19.86
C MET A 542 -15.83 3.85 18.98
N ALA A 543 -15.82 3.60 17.67
CA ALA A 543 -14.82 4.16 16.76
C ALA A 543 -15.33 5.43 16.04
N VAL A 544 -14.43 6.39 15.81
CA VAL A 544 -14.65 7.48 14.87
C VAL A 544 -13.74 7.29 13.67
N GLU A 545 -14.33 7.25 12.49
CA GLU A 545 -13.57 7.27 11.24
C GLU A 545 -13.52 8.72 10.72
N ILE A 546 -12.33 9.27 10.52
CA ILE A 546 -12.14 10.60 9.91
C ILE A 546 -12.01 10.44 8.40
N ASP A 547 -13.00 10.95 7.67
CA ASP A 547 -13.07 10.97 6.20
C ASP A 547 -12.17 12.07 5.61
N ARG A 548 -12.06 13.21 6.32
CA ARG A 548 -11.24 14.34 5.86
C ARG A 548 -10.63 15.09 7.03
N LEU A 549 -9.39 15.55 6.88
CA LEU A 549 -8.75 16.53 7.74
C LEU A 549 -7.95 17.52 6.90
N ALA A 550 -8.19 18.81 7.11
CA ALA A 550 -7.51 19.90 6.39
C ALA A 550 -7.21 21.07 7.32
N ALA A 551 -6.14 21.82 7.03
CA ALA A 551 -5.84 23.09 7.67
C ALA A 551 -5.69 24.19 6.63
N ARG A 552 -6.52 25.22 6.72
CA ARG A 552 -6.60 26.33 5.77
C ARG A 552 -6.24 27.64 6.45
N ARG A 553 -5.25 28.33 5.94
CA ARG A 553 -4.86 29.65 6.46
C ARG A 553 -5.86 30.72 6.03
N ILE A 554 -6.32 31.56 6.97
CA ILE A 554 -7.25 32.67 6.75
C ILE A 554 -6.61 33.97 7.26
N GLY A 555 -5.61 34.48 6.54
CA GLY A 555 -4.73 35.55 7.03
C GLY A 555 -3.70 35.02 8.02
N ARG A 556 -3.63 35.57 9.23
CA ARG A 556 -2.76 35.01 10.29
C ARG A 556 -3.36 33.77 10.96
N PRO A 557 -4.65 33.72 11.30
CA PRO A 557 -5.29 32.51 11.81
C PRO A 557 -5.26 31.33 10.83
N VAL A 558 -5.40 30.12 11.37
CA VAL A 558 -5.61 28.89 10.61
C VAL A 558 -6.93 28.24 11.05
N GLU A 559 -7.76 27.88 10.09
CA GLU A 559 -8.94 27.03 10.30
C GLU A 559 -8.55 25.57 10.06
N VAL A 560 -8.72 24.74 11.07
CA VAL A 560 -8.61 23.28 10.98
C VAL A 560 -10.01 22.74 10.83
N SER A 561 -10.28 22.02 9.74
CA SER A 561 -11.59 21.41 9.46
C SER A 561 -11.44 19.91 9.28
N TRP A 562 -12.37 19.14 9.84
CA TRP A 562 -12.41 17.69 9.64
C TRP A 562 -13.85 17.22 9.45
N ARG A 563 -13.98 16.06 8.79
CA ARG A 563 -15.23 15.36 8.58
C ARG A 563 -15.09 13.94 9.10
N THR A 564 -16.09 13.49 9.86
CA THR A 564 -16.20 12.09 10.26
C THR A 564 -17.09 11.33 9.28
N ALA A 565 -16.76 10.06 9.01
CA ALA A 565 -17.64 9.14 8.28
C ALA A 565 -18.70 8.55 9.22
N SER A 566 -18.32 8.24 10.46
CA SER A 566 -19.18 7.78 11.54
C SER A 566 -18.69 8.29 12.90
N GLU A 567 -19.60 8.43 13.86
CA GLU A 567 -19.26 8.77 15.25
C GLU A 567 -19.97 7.85 16.22
N ILE A 568 -19.19 6.97 16.85
CA ILE A 568 -19.72 5.95 17.75
C ILE A 568 -18.96 6.00 19.08
N GLY A 569 -19.67 5.98 20.21
CA GLY A 569 -19.05 5.94 21.54
C GLY A 569 -18.04 7.06 21.88
N HIS A 570 -18.21 8.24 21.30
CA HIS A 570 -17.18 9.28 21.29
C HIS A 570 -17.43 10.37 22.36
N ALA A 571 -16.37 10.80 23.06
CA ALA A 571 -16.41 11.90 24.04
C ALA A 571 -16.21 13.28 23.38
N GLY A 572 -15.47 13.35 22.27
CA GLY A 572 -15.22 14.59 21.53
C GLY A 572 -13.78 14.70 21.03
N PHE A 573 -13.48 15.78 20.31
CA PHE A 573 -12.20 15.93 19.62
C PHE A 573 -11.25 16.90 20.33
N ARG A 574 -9.95 16.64 20.24
CA ARG A 574 -8.91 17.65 20.47
C ARG A 574 -8.29 18.11 19.16
N VAL A 575 -7.97 19.39 19.06
CA VAL A 575 -7.19 19.94 17.95
C VAL A 575 -5.80 20.28 18.47
N LEU A 576 -4.80 19.62 17.91
CA LEU A 576 -3.40 19.79 18.27
C LEU A 576 -2.66 20.60 17.21
N ARG A 577 -1.62 21.32 17.64
CA ARG A 577 -0.71 22.08 16.76
C ARG A 577 0.74 21.76 17.07
N ASP A 578 1.57 21.70 16.04
CA ASP A 578 3.03 21.64 16.19
C ASP A 578 3.62 22.91 16.84
N ALA A 579 4.33 22.74 17.94
CA ALA A 579 5.04 23.81 18.64
C ALA A 579 6.30 24.29 17.88
N GLY A 580 6.89 23.45 17.03
CA GLY A 580 8.11 23.73 16.26
C GLY A 580 9.40 23.27 16.93
N ASP A 581 9.30 22.56 18.06
CA ASP A 581 10.40 21.91 18.79
C ASP A 581 10.21 20.39 18.88
N GLY A 582 9.35 19.84 18.01
CA GLY A 582 8.95 18.42 18.02
C GLY A 582 7.81 18.09 18.97
N ARG A 583 7.29 19.05 19.75
CA ARG A 583 6.13 18.85 20.64
C ARG A 583 4.82 19.34 20.02
N THR A 584 3.70 18.88 20.57
CA THR A 584 2.35 19.37 20.22
C THR A 584 1.76 20.24 21.34
N VAL A 585 0.91 21.19 20.94
CA VAL A 585 0.11 22.05 21.80
C VAL A 585 -1.37 21.72 21.57
N ASP A 586 -2.10 21.39 22.64
CA ASP A 586 -3.55 21.26 22.61
C ASP A 586 -4.21 22.65 22.55
N LEU A 587 -5.01 22.89 21.52
CA LEU A 587 -5.71 24.15 21.29
C LEU A 587 -7.13 24.15 21.88
N THR A 588 -7.61 22.98 22.29
CA THR A 588 -8.97 22.69 22.72
C THR A 588 -8.96 22.18 24.16
N PRO A 589 -8.85 23.08 25.16
CA PRO A 589 -8.81 22.68 26.58
C PRO A 589 -10.10 21.99 27.07
N ARG A 590 -11.15 22.01 26.26
CA ARG A 590 -12.33 21.14 26.37
C ARG A 590 -12.53 20.46 25.02
N LEU A 591 -12.92 19.19 25.06
CA LEU A 591 -13.24 18.43 23.86
C LEU A 591 -14.30 19.15 23.03
N VAL A 592 -14.09 19.20 21.71
CA VAL A 592 -15.11 19.60 20.76
C VAL A 592 -16.18 18.51 20.74
N PRO A 593 -17.43 18.79 21.14
CA PRO A 593 -18.43 17.76 21.30
C PRO A 593 -18.79 17.11 19.95
N PRO A 594 -19.04 15.79 19.94
CA PRO A 594 -19.51 15.11 18.75
C PRO A 594 -20.89 15.65 18.31
N ARG A 595 -21.15 15.56 17.02
CA ARG A 595 -22.39 15.98 16.34
C ARG A 595 -22.90 14.92 15.37
N GLY A 596 -22.07 13.95 15.00
CA GLY A 596 -22.40 12.85 14.12
C GLY A 596 -23.11 11.71 14.85
N SER A 597 -23.32 10.63 14.12
CA SER A 597 -24.04 9.43 14.56
C SER A 597 -23.38 8.16 14.03
N GLN A 598 -23.93 7.01 14.43
CA GLN A 598 -23.43 5.69 14.04
C GLN A 598 -23.48 5.42 12.53
N LEU A 599 -24.40 6.07 11.82
CA LEU A 599 -24.66 5.85 10.39
C LEU A 599 -24.42 7.11 9.55
N GLY A 600 -23.80 8.13 10.14
CA GLY A 600 -23.46 9.36 9.44
C GLY A 600 -22.70 10.31 10.35
N GLY A 601 -21.47 10.62 9.98
CA GLY A 601 -20.63 11.58 10.68
C GLY A 601 -21.04 13.03 10.43
N ALA A 602 -20.15 13.96 10.78
CA ALA A 602 -20.40 15.39 10.79
C ALA A 602 -19.16 16.20 10.40
N ASP A 603 -19.40 17.44 9.99
CA ASP A 603 -18.35 18.40 9.67
C ASP A 603 -18.05 19.31 10.86
N TYR A 604 -16.75 19.54 11.06
CA TYR A 604 -16.21 20.33 12.15
C TYR A 604 -15.23 21.36 11.62
N ALA A 605 -15.10 22.45 12.37
CA ALA A 605 -14.10 23.47 12.15
C ALA A 605 -13.66 24.07 13.48
N PHE A 606 -12.36 24.33 13.60
CA PHE A 606 -11.72 25.01 14.72
C PHE A 606 -10.77 26.08 14.18
N VAL A 607 -10.81 27.29 14.73
CA VAL A 607 -9.95 28.39 14.29
C VAL A 607 -8.85 28.65 15.32
N ASP A 608 -7.61 28.32 14.96
CA ASP A 608 -6.41 28.74 15.67
C ASP A 608 -6.10 30.20 15.35
N ARG A 609 -6.59 31.11 16.20
CA ARG A 609 -6.30 32.55 16.10
C ARG A 609 -4.86 32.91 16.48
N ALA A 610 -4.15 32.01 17.16
CA ALA A 610 -2.78 32.20 17.62
C ALA A 610 -1.76 31.48 16.72
N ALA A 611 -2.17 31.07 15.52
CA ALA A 611 -1.30 30.35 14.59
C ALA A 611 -0.03 31.16 14.30
N PRO A 612 1.15 30.50 14.27
CA PRO A 612 2.40 31.18 13.94
C PRO A 612 2.41 31.59 12.46
N ALA A 613 3.29 32.55 12.14
CA ALA A 613 3.46 33.02 10.76
C ALA A 613 4.19 32.02 9.85
N ARG A 614 4.91 31.05 10.44
CA ARG A 614 5.55 29.93 9.72
C ARG A 614 4.53 28.89 9.27
N ALA A 615 4.95 27.98 8.40
CA ALA A 615 4.22 26.75 8.14
C ALA A 615 4.05 25.96 9.45
N VAL A 616 2.88 25.34 9.61
CA VAL A 616 2.51 24.68 10.85
C VAL A 616 1.59 23.49 10.56
N ARG A 617 1.81 22.41 11.31
CA ARG A 617 1.04 21.17 11.25
C ARG A 617 -0.01 21.12 12.35
N TYR A 618 -1.14 20.50 12.04
CA TYR A 618 -2.24 20.26 12.96
C TYR A 618 -2.64 18.80 12.96
N TRP A 619 -3.13 18.30 14.09
CA TRP A 619 -3.76 16.99 14.19
C TRP A 619 -5.12 17.13 14.85
N VAL A 620 -6.00 16.17 14.61
CA VAL A 620 -7.23 15.99 15.38
C VAL A 620 -7.09 14.69 16.15
N GLU A 621 -7.27 14.72 17.46
CA GLU A 621 -7.43 13.51 18.25
C GLU A 621 -8.92 13.27 18.46
N ASP A 622 -9.43 12.10 18.07
CA ASP A 622 -10.73 11.62 18.52
C ASP A 622 -10.55 10.97 19.88
N VAL A 623 -11.41 11.31 20.85
CA VAL A 623 -11.33 10.81 22.22
C VAL A 623 -12.59 10.01 22.52
N ASP A 624 -12.42 8.75 22.86
CA ASP A 624 -13.54 7.86 23.18
C ASP A 624 -14.14 8.16 24.57
N ALA A 625 -15.30 7.58 24.90
CA ALA A 625 -15.95 7.79 26.20
C ALA A 625 -15.12 7.28 27.41
N ARG A 626 -14.05 6.53 27.18
CA ARG A 626 -13.11 6.02 28.20
C ARG A 626 -11.86 6.91 28.32
N GLY A 627 -11.70 7.92 27.47
CA GLY A 627 -10.58 8.86 27.47
C GLY A 627 -9.38 8.42 26.65
N VAL A 628 -9.47 7.32 25.89
CA VAL A 628 -8.46 6.88 24.93
C VAL A 628 -8.53 7.80 23.71
N ALA A 629 -7.37 8.24 23.22
CA ALA A 629 -7.27 9.19 22.12
C ALA A 629 -6.55 8.57 20.93
N THR A 630 -7.16 8.63 19.74
CA THR A 630 -6.53 8.27 18.47
C THR A 630 -6.24 9.53 17.68
N ARG A 631 -5.06 9.63 17.05
CA ARG A 631 -4.58 10.86 16.42
C ARG A 631 -4.64 10.76 14.89
N HIS A 632 -5.22 11.78 14.26
CA HIS A 632 -5.38 11.91 12.81
C HIS A 632 -4.61 13.12 12.28
N GLY A 633 -3.93 12.96 11.14
CA GLY A 633 -3.11 14.00 10.49
C GLY A 633 -1.64 13.61 10.30
N PRO A 634 -0.74 14.58 10.00
CA PRO A 634 -0.95 16.02 10.09
C PRO A 634 -1.72 16.64 8.92
N ALA A 635 -2.57 17.62 9.24
CA ALA A 635 -3.05 18.63 8.30
C ALA A 635 -2.07 19.81 8.26
N TRP A 636 -1.71 20.27 7.06
CA TRP A 636 -0.72 21.32 6.88
C TRP A 636 -1.36 22.68 6.59
N ALA A 637 -0.89 23.73 7.26
CA ALA A 637 -1.15 25.11 6.87
C ALA A 637 0.16 25.80 6.44
N PRO A 638 0.21 26.45 5.25
CA PRO A 638 1.40 27.09 4.72
C PRO A 638 1.83 28.29 5.57
N ARG A 639 2.95 28.96 5.30
CA ARG A 639 3.31 30.24 5.96
C ARG A 639 2.35 31.37 5.59
N VAL A 640 2.32 32.47 6.36
CA VAL A 640 1.60 33.70 5.97
C VAL A 640 2.27 34.28 4.72
N GLY A 641 1.52 34.35 3.61
CA GLY A 641 1.99 35.02 2.39
C GLY A 641 2.29 36.50 2.65
N ARG A 642 3.35 37.01 2.03
CA ARG A 642 3.64 38.45 2.01
C ARG A 642 2.74 39.18 1.05
#